data_AF-A0A822DVV7-F1
#
_entry.id   AF-A0A822DVV7-F1
#
_cell.length_a   1.000
_cell.length_b   1.000
_cell.length_c   1.000
_cell.angle_alpha   90.00
_cell.angle_beta   90.00
_cell.angle_gamma   90.00
#
_symmetry.space_group_name_H-M   'P 1'
#
loop_
_entity.id
_entity.type
_entity.pdbx_description
1 polymer ?
#
loop_
_entity_poly.entity_id
_entity_poly.type
_entity_poly.pdbx_seq_one_letter_code
_entity_poly.pdbx_strand_id
1 'polypeptide(L)'
;MHARQLSLDPLVRYVIRREYMSRCMINARPTRLGIQSITEDHPCYTMKYLLEKPVNTFTKDQYLNLYQSVKDGFMKIEYIIDNKNNGTTYADEIKRSYTRDEYSDNVLEWNKIRAMCIDLMLNKFLYPKFQRELEEILLDESRQYVIKQCSTCLNNWIKIAPYRLSNDENVTSISDAGVRVLSIAYSTDPDDVSFAVILSSEGQVLDFIRLPNLMLRENYSADNRLKKNKDLDILRKFIKERVPDVICIGVESRDALYLRTCLDDMVTQLQHDEEHFQNLPEPIKVLLVDTELSKIYAQSRKGELDFRDYPTKLRQAISQGRRLQDPLLEFSQLFNYDKEILLIKYHPLQDLIDREQLLIALEQVFITRTNEVGVDLNRCIAYLHTSNVLQFVCGLGPRKATHLIKYFKQNNSKLENRTFLVVNYNMGKCVFSNCAGFIKINTDAMKESQSYIEILDSTRIHPEAYDWARKMAVDALDIEESSEMEPSAALEEIFEHSERLKDLDLDAFAVELKNTMYGDQSITLYDIRSELTHRYKDIRVRYEPPSEVDLFHFITKETPATFHLGKLIQCQVFDFARKKPTPQQREAAQPEKDELTGMLKCPLCHTERFHNVKEAWNHFDSENRCKGTPIGVRVRLDNGCTGFIKLRDLSDSSITNPLERVKLHQVIYARIIYINIKQFSVDLTSKSSDLRDDNERWRPIKDAYYDRALETEDLAEAEKEKQLKQAAKERSYIKRVIAHPSFMNINYTECERILSTKDLGDAIIRPSSKASDHLTITWKLVDGVLHNIDVIEKSKTNQFSLGKRLLIIDPRTQETEEFEDLDEILARYIKPMANTVSDIITHKYYCNLSQPLPSATPSGSATPAQTTTTTTTTTTTSGPPPLSTEAQRILNNRLIEDKRRNPTRIRYYITISREYPTKFLLSYMPVRKPIHEYFTVTPNGIRFRSKMFPTLTETLNWFKIHYNDNVIAPSPMRTSTTTNIRTTQPPLPPPLPSSSSTTTNAMSMNSTPTAVTTPMVPSGFSQPPPPMPTSGFSLPPPTAAAAVAASTIPQGPPTSMVTSGFSQPPPALGTMPPVLPPPPQMMMPPANFFAYFQQYQQQQQQQQQMY
;
A
#
# COMPACT_ATOMS: atom_id res chain seq x y z
N MET A 1 7.92 -12.46 44.58
CA MET A 1 8.78 -13.34 43.74
C MET A 1 8.02 -14.54 43.18
N HIS A 2 7.16 -15.22 43.95
CA HIS A 2 6.47 -16.46 43.57
C HIS A 2 5.76 -16.45 42.21
N ALA A 3 5.09 -15.37 41.81
CA ALA A 3 4.53 -15.23 40.47
C ALA A 3 5.53 -15.47 39.32
N ARG A 4 6.82 -15.12 39.50
CA ARG A 4 7.89 -15.43 38.54
C ARG A 4 8.27 -16.91 38.58
N GLN A 5 8.31 -17.54 39.76
CA GLN A 5 8.59 -18.97 39.90
C GLN A 5 7.49 -19.80 39.22
N LEU A 6 6.22 -19.51 39.47
CA LEU A 6 5.08 -20.14 38.79
C LEU A 6 5.11 -19.91 37.27
N SER A 7 5.51 -18.72 36.80
CA SER A 7 5.63 -18.44 35.34
C SER A 7 6.73 -19.23 34.60
N LEU A 8 7.58 -19.95 35.35
CA LEU A 8 8.68 -20.78 34.87
C LEU A 8 8.40 -22.29 34.97
N ASP A 9 7.35 -22.70 35.68
CA ASP A 9 6.95 -24.10 35.82
C ASP A 9 6.52 -24.69 34.45
N PRO A 10 7.12 -25.81 33.98
CA PRO A 10 6.82 -26.36 32.66
C PRO A 10 5.35 -26.80 32.47
N LEU A 11 4.70 -27.34 33.50
CA LEU A 11 3.32 -27.83 33.43
C LEU A 11 2.33 -26.66 33.39
N VAL A 12 2.53 -25.68 34.27
CA VAL A 12 1.75 -24.43 34.29
C VAL A 12 1.88 -23.71 32.95
N ARG A 13 3.10 -23.63 32.40
CA ARG A 13 3.34 -23.05 31.07
C ARG A 13 2.70 -23.84 29.94
N TYR A 14 2.72 -25.17 29.97
CA TYR A 14 2.12 -26.01 28.94
C TYR A 14 0.60 -25.85 28.89
N VAL A 15 -0.08 -25.96 30.05
CA VAL A 15 -1.55 -25.83 30.13
C VAL A 15 -1.99 -24.42 29.73
N ILE A 16 -1.38 -23.37 30.32
CA ILE A 16 -1.79 -21.99 30.03
C ILE A 16 -1.48 -21.60 28.58
N ARG A 17 -0.39 -22.10 27.99
CA ARG A 17 -0.15 -21.93 26.54
C ARG A 17 -1.28 -22.55 25.72
N ARG A 18 -1.66 -23.80 25.99
CA ARG A 18 -2.68 -24.51 25.20
C ARG A 18 -4.01 -23.77 25.23
N GLU A 19 -4.47 -23.37 26.42
CA GLU A 19 -5.72 -22.62 26.57
C GLU A 19 -5.62 -21.19 26.00
N TYR A 20 -4.45 -20.54 26.08
CA TYR A 20 -4.21 -19.26 25.41
C TYR A 20 -4.37 -19.39 23.90
N MET A 21 -3.69 -20.35 23.27
CA MET A 21 -3.74 -20.55 21.81
C MET A 21 -5.15 -20.94 21.33
N SER A 22 -5.92 -21.71 22.11
CA SER A 22 -7.27 -22.15 21.70
C SER A 22 -8.39 -21.14 21.98
N ARG A 23 -8.28 -20.33 23.05
CA ARG A 23 -9.31 -19.36 23.45
C ARG A 23 -9.03 -17.92 23.02
N CYS A 24 -7.83 -17.58 22.55
CA CYS A 24 -7.52 -16.20 22.19
C CYS A 24 -8.42 -15.66 21.07
N MET A 25 -8.88 -14.43 21.27
CA MET A 25 -9.69 -13.63 20.37
C MET A 25 -8.96 -12.32 20.08
N ILE A 26 -9.21 -11.78 18.89
CA ILE A 26 -8.63 -10.53 18.40
C ILE A 26 -9.73 -9.47 18.31
N ASN A 27 -9.52 -8.37 19.03
CA ASN A 27 -10.20 -7.12 18.77
C ASN A 27 -9.29 -6.25 17.89
N ALA A 28 -9.85 -5.60 16.89
CA ALA A 28 -9.12 -4.69 16.01
C ALA A 28 -9.92 -3.40 15.81
N ARG A 29 -9.25 -2.26 15.92
CA ARG A 29 -9.86 -0.93 15.72
C ARG A 29 -8.95 -0.03 14.89
N PRO A 30 -9.50 0.90 14.09
CA PRO A 30 -8.69 1.83 13.33
C PRO A 30 -8.09 2.91 14.25
N THR A 31 -7.03 3.55 13.77
CA THR A 31 -6.52 4.80 14.35
C THR A 31 -7.17 6.01 13.67
N ARG A 32 -6.96 7.22 14.18
CA ARG A 32 -7.43 8.46 13.52
C ARG A 32 -6.96 8.64 12.06
N LEU A 33 -5.87 7.95 11.69
CA LEU A 33 -5.42 7.83 10.29
C LEU A 33 -6.19 6.72 9.56
N GLY A 34 -6.26 5.50 10.11
CA GLY A 34 -6.97 4.38 9.49
C GLY A 34 -8.48 4.61 9.29
N ILE A 35 -9.14 5.42 10.13
CA ILE A 35 -10.54 5.84 9.90
C ILE A 35 -10.67 6.50 8.50
N GLN A 36 -9.68 7.30 8.10
CA GLN A 36 -9.66 8.05 6.84
C GLN A 36 -9.02 7.27 5.68
N SER A 37 -7.96 6.51 5.96
CA SER A 37 -7.17 5.78 4.95
C SER A 37 -7.74 4.41 4.56
N ILE A 38 -8.47 3.73 5.45
CA ILE A 38 -9.11 2.43 5.15
C ILE A 38 -10.45 2.72 4.45
N THR A 39 -10.38 2.88 3.13
CA THR A 39 -11.50 3.01 2.17
C THR A 39 -11.99 1.63 1.70
N GLU A 40 -13.02 1.60 0.83
CA GLU A 40 -13.63 0.35 0.31
C GLU A 40 -12.63 -0.55 -0.44
N ASP A 41 -11.60 0.01 -1.07
CA ASP A 41 -10.53 -0.72 -1.78
C ASP A 41 -9.44 -1.31 -0.88
N HIS A 42 -9.40 -0.92 0.39
CA HIS A 42 -8.31 -1.34 1.29
C HIS A 42 -8.53 -2.79 1.76
N PRO A 43 -7.53 -3.70 1.72
CA PRO A 43 -7.72 -5.12 2.06
C PRO A 43 -8.34 -5.37 3.45
N CYS A 44 -8.06 -4.48 4.43
CA CYS A 44 -8.65 -4.56 5.77
C CYS A 44 -10.03 -3.89 5.92
N TYR A 45 -10.70 -3.42 4.85
CA TYR A 45 -12.00 -2.75 4.95
C TYR A 45 -13.08 -3.63 5.61
N THR A 46 -13.15 -4.90 5.19
CA THR A 46 -14.08 -5.91 5.73
C THR A 46 -13.83 -6.27 7.19
N MET A 47 -12.66 -5.93 7.73
CA MET A 47 -12.21 -6.21 9.10
C MET A 47 -11.79 -4.93 9.85
N LYS A 48 -12.25 -3.75 9.40
CA LYS A 48 -11.84 -2.43 9.93
C LYS A 48 -12.15 -2.27 11.43
N TYR A 49 -13.25 -2.85 11.89
CA TYR A 49 -13.59 -3.01 13.30
C TYR A 49 -13.88 -4.49 13.56
N LEU A 50 -13.06 -5.16 14.36
CA LEU A 50 -13.29 -6.55 14.82
C LEU A 50 -13.52 -6.58 16.32
N LEU A 51 -14.52 -7.35 16.74
CA LEU A 51 -14.85 -7.63 18.13
C LEU A 51 -14.82 -9.15 18.36
N GLU A 52 -13.91 -9.59 19.24
CA GLU A 52 -13.84 -10.96 19.77
C GLU A 52 -13.72 -12.06 18.71
N LYS A 53 -13.06 -11.78 17.57
CA LYS A 53 -12.83 -12.79 16.51
C LYS A 53 -11.83 -13.86 17.00
N PRO A 54 -12.19 -15.14 17.15
CA PRO A 54 -11.27 -16.18 17.63
C PRO A 54 -10.14 -16.43 16.63
N VAL A 55 -8.92 -16.65 17.11
CA VAL A 55 -7.73 -16.74 16.23
C VAL A 55 -7.83 -17.88 15.20
N ASN A 56 -8.45 -19.00 15.57
CA ASN A 56 -8.72 -20.15 14.69
C ASN A 56 -9.71 -19.85 13.53
N THR A 57 -10.31 -18.66 13.49
CA THR A 57 -11.22 -18.23 12.40
C THR A 57 -10.56 -17.32 11.37
N PHE A 58 -9.30 -16.90 11.60
CA PHE A 58 -8.52 -16.23 10.56
C PHE A 58 -8.15 -17.24 9.48
N THR A 59 -8.29 -16.84 8.21
CA THR A 59 -8.00 -17.70 7.08
C THR A 59 -7.21 -16.94 6.02
N LYS A 60 -6.52 -17.69 5.15
CA LYS A 60 -5.76 -17.15 4.01
C LYS A 60 -4.70 -16.14 4.49
N ASP A 61 -4.74 -14.93 3.94
CA ASP A 61 -3.85 -13.80 4.17
C ASP A 61 -4.47 -12.72 5.08
N GLN A 62 -5.67 -12.94 5.66
CA GLN A 62 -6.40 -11.95 6.46
C GLN A 62 -5.52 -11.32 7.57
N TYR A 63 -4.82 -12.17 8.31
CA TYR A 63 -4.00 -11.72 9.44
C TYR A 63 -2.71 -11.00 9.00
N LEU A 64 -2.12 -11.37 7.85
CA LEU A 64 -0.98 -10.65 7.26
C LEU A 64 -1.36 -9.22 6.83
N ASN A 65 -2.54 -9.04 6.21
CA ASN A 65 -3.08 -7.71 5.90
C ASN A 65 -3.31 -6.88 7.17
N LEU A 66 -3.89 -7.50 8.21
CA LEU A 66 -4.17 -6.84 9.49
C LEU A 66 -2.88 -6.40 10.20
N TYR A 67 -1.86 -7.28 10.23
CA TYR A 67 -0.54 -6.97 10.79
C TYR A 67 0.17 -5.85 10.05
N GLN A 68 0.15 -5.85 8.70
CA GLN A 68 0.71 -4.76 7.90
C GLN A 68 -0.03 -3.44 8.17
N SER A 69 -1.35 -3.47 8.34
CA SER A 69 -2.17 -2.29 8.70
C SER A 69 -1.87 -1.74 10.11
N VAL A 70 -1.42 -2.59 11.05
CA VAL A 70 -0.89 -2.16 12.36
C VAL A 70 0.49 -1.53 12.22
N LYS A 71 1.39 -2.15 11.43
CA LYS A 71 2.74 -1.66 11.16
C LYS A 71 2.76 -0.28 10.49
N ASP A 72 1.81 -0.03 9.58
CA ASP A 72 1.61 1.26 8.92
C ASP A 72 0.85 2.29 9.79
N GLY A 73 0.43 1.90 11.01
CA GLY A 73 -0.23 2.77 11.98
C GLY A 73 -1.70 3.07 11.67
N PHE A 74 -2.32 2.36 10.73
CA PHE A 74 -3.75 2.50 10.42
C PHE A 74 -4.64 1.76 11.42
N MET A 75 -4.17 0.67 12.04
CA MET A 75 -4.96 -0.15 12.96
C MET A 75 -4.23 -0.40 14.28
N LYS A 76 -5.00 -0.79 15.30
CA LYS A 76 -4.51 -1.33 16.57
C LYS A 76 -5.23 -2.64 16.87
N ILE A 77 -4.46 -3.69 17.12
CA ILE A 77 -4.95 -4.98 17.64
C ILE A 77 -4.87 -4.98 19.18
N GLU A 78 -5.84 -5.63 19.82
CA GLU A 78 -5.85 -5.95 21.25
C GLU A 78 -6.28 -7.43 21.42
N TYR A 79 -5.44 -8.24 22.08
CA TYR A 79 -5.66 -9.68 22.26
C TYR A 79 -6.37 -9.96 23.59
N ILE A 80 -7.41 -10.81 23.55
CA ILE A 80 -8.31 -11.09 24.68
C ILE A 80 -8.53 -12.61 24.76
N ILE A 81 -8.62 -13.17 25.97
CA ILE A 81 -8.89 -14.63 26.17
C ILE A 81 -10.36 -14.87 26.51
N ASP A 82 -10.96 -14.00 27.32
CA ASP A 82 -12.34 -14.13 27.80
C ASP A 82 -13.09 -12.80 27.64
N ASN A 83 -14.34 -12.86 27.18
CA ASN A 83 -15.27 -11.74 27.24
C ASN A 83 -15.65 -11.46 28.70
N LYS A 84 -15.48 -10.20 29.16
CA LYS A 84 -15.81 -9.76 30.53
C LYS A 84 -17.29 -9.90 30.91
N ASN A 85 -18.17 -10.06 29.93
CA ASN A 85 -19.62 -10.22 30.12
C ASN A 85 -20.01 -11.68 30.43
N ASN A 86 -19.15 -12.66 30.10
CA ASN A 86 -19.32 -14.04 30.52
C ASN A 86 -18.73 -14.22 31.93
N GLY A 87 -19.58 -14.56 32.90
CA GLY A 87 -19.33 -14.32 34.33
C GLY A 87 -18.19 -15.06 35.03
N THR A 88 -17.33 -15.78 34.31
CA THR A 88 -16.09 -16.38 34.85
C THR A 88 -14.98 -16.32 33.80
N THR A 89 -13.91 -15.57 34.07
CA THR A 89 -12.74 -15.55 33.18
C THR A 89 -11.84 -16.76 33.44
N TYR A 90 -11.01 -17.14 32.46
CA TYR A 90 -9.98 -18.17 32.61
C TYR A 90 -8.98 -17.82 33.73
N ALA A 91 -8.72 -16.53 33.98
CA ALA A 91 -7.93 -16.09 35.13
C ALA A 91 -8.60 -16.47 36.47
N ASP A 92 -9.93 -16.46 36.53
CA ASP A 92 -10.69 -16.84 37.73
C ASP A 92 -10.89 -18.36 37.85
N GLU A 93 -10.96 -19.09 36.72
CA GLU A 93 -10.82 -20.56 36.70
C GLU A 93 -9.50 -20.97 37.36
N ILE A 94 -8.37 -20.35 36.98
CA ILE A 94 -7.06 -20.61 37.60
C ILE A 94 -7.05 -20.20 39.07
N LYS A 95 -7.60 -19.03 39.44
CA LYS A 95 -7.63 -18.60 40.86
C LYS A 95 -8.35 -19.62 41.75
N ARG A 96 -9.45 -20.21 41.29
CA ARG A 96 -10.17 -21.28 42.01
C ARG A 96 -9.26 -22.47 42.30
N SER A 97 -8.45 -22.92 41.34
CA SER A 97 -7.50 -24.04 41.53
C SER A 97 -6.41 -23.81 42.59
N TYR A 98 -6.16 -22.56 42.99
CA TYR A 98 -5.18 -22.20 44.03
C TYR A 98 -5.83 -21.60 45.30
N THR A 99 -7.16 -21.55 45.36
CA THR A 99 -7.91 -21.05 46.52
C THR A 99 -8.12 -22.19 47.54
N ARG A 100 -7.96 -21.89 48.84
CA ARG A 100 -8.35 -22.81 49.93
C ARG A 100 -9.71 -22.43 50.47
N ASP A 101 -10.62 -23.40 50.52
CA ASP A 101 -12.03 -23.21 50.90
C ASP A 101 -12.21 -23.31 52.42
N GLU A 102 -11.63 -22.35 53.15
CA GLU A 102 -11.68 -22.25 54.61
C GLU A 102 -11.99 -20.80 55.02
N TYR A 103 -13.04 -20.58 55.82
CA TYR A 103 -13.58 -19.25 56.15
C TYR A 103 -12.81 -18.49 57.27
N SER A 104 -11.53 -18.79 57.48
CA SER A 104 -10.70 -18.07 58.45
C SER A 104 -10.11 -16.80 57.83
N ASP A 105 -10.09 -15.69 58.56
CA ASP A 105 -9.51 -14.41 58.12
C ASP A 105 -8.07 -14.57 57.57
N ASN A 106 -7.25 -15.40 58.22
CA ASN A 106 -5.90 -15.72 57.76
C ASN A 106 -5.90 -16.41 56.39
N VAL A 107 -6.84 -17.33 56.14
CA VAL A 107 -6.95 -18.02 54.85
C VAL A 107 -7.49 -17.06 53.78
N LEU A 108 -8.42 -16.16 54.13
CA LEU A 108 -8.90 -15.11 53.23
C LEU A 108 -7.77 -14.15 52.83
N GLU A 109 -6.93 -13.70 53.77
CA GLU A 109 -5.70 -12.94 53.50
C GLU A 109 -4.75 -13.69 52.55
N TRP A 110 -4.44 -14.97 52.85
CA TRP A 110 -3.59 -15.78 51.97
C TRP A 110 -4.22 -16.03 50.59
N ASN A 111 -5.53 -16.18 50.48
CA ASN A 111 -6.24 -16.33 49.21
C ASN A 111 -6.15 -15.05 48.36
N LYS A 112 -6.28 -13.85 48.96
CA LYS A 112 -6.01 -12.57 48.27
C LYS A 112 -4.60 -12.54 47.70
N ILE A 113 -3.58 -12.91 48.50
CA ILE A 113 -2.18 -12.92 48.08
C ILE A 113 -1.93 -13.94 46.94
N ARG A 114 -2.56 -15.13 46.99
CA ARG A 114 -2.50 -16.13 45.91
C ARG A 114 -3.12 -15.60 44.62
N ALA A 115 -4.31 -15.00 44.69
CA ALA A 115 -4.98 -14.39 43.53
C ALA A 115 -4.12 -13.29 42.89
N MET A 116 -3.58 -12.36 43.69
CA MET A 116 -2.65 -11.32 43.21
C MET A 116 -1.38 -11.89 42.58
N CYS A 117 -0.86 -13.02 43.09
CA CYS A 117 0.27 -13.71 42.46
C CYS A 117 -0.08 -14.33 41.11
N ILE A 118 -1.31 -14.82 40.93
CA ILE A 118 -1.81 -15.40 39.67
C ILE A 118 -2.08 -14.29 38.65
N ASP A 119 -2.78 -13.21 39.03
CA ASP A 119 -3.00 -12.06 38.14
C ASP A 119 -1.67 -11.45 37.67
N LEU A 120 -0.66 -11.38 38.54
CA LEU A 120 0.68 -10.91 38.16
C LEU A 120 1.47 -11.94 37.35
N MET A 121 1.28 -13.25 37.57
CA MET A 121 1.87 -14.31 36.73
C MET A 121 1.34 -14.23 35.29
N LEU A 122 0.01 -14.21 35.15
CA LEU A 122 -0.69 -14.23 33.87
C LEU A 122 -0.35 -12.95 33.07
N ASN A 123 -0.74 -11.78 33.59
CA ASN A 123 -0.69 -10.53 32.85
C ASN A 123 0.74 -9.98 32.65
N LYS A 124 1.68 -10.25 33.57
CA LYS A 124 3.05 -9.70 33.50
C LYS A 124 4.09 -10.65 32.91
N PHE A 125 3.90 -11.97 32.99
CA PHE A 125 4.95 -12.93 32.61
C PHE A 125 4.55 -13.98 31.56
N LEU A 126 3.26 -14.36 31.49
CA LEU A 126 2.79 -15.42 30.57
C LEU A 126 2.12 -14.84 29.31
N TYR A 127 1.06 -14.04 29.45
CA TYR A 127 0.34 -13.51 28.28
C TYR A 127 1.25 -12.68 27.34
N PRO A 128 2.15 -11.79 27.80
CA PRO A 128 3.08 -11.06 26.91
C PRO A 128 4.21 -11.92 26.28
N LYS A 129 4.21 -13.23 26.54
CA LYS A 129 5.04 -14.22 25.82
C LYS A 129 4.18 -15.01 24.84
N PHE A 130 3.07 -15.57 25.31
CA PHE A 130 2.17 -16.36 24.47
C PHE A 130 1.49 -15.53 23.38
N GLN A 131 1.23 -14.23 23.62
CA GLN A 131 0.78 -13.29 22.58
C GLN A 131 1.78 -13.21 21.42
N ARG A 132 3.08 -13.03 21.70
CA ARG A 132 4.11 -12.92 20.66
C ARG A 132 4.37 -14.25 19.95
N GLU A 133 4.24 -15.35 20.68
CA GLU A 133 4.31 -16.71 20.12
C GLU A 133 3.13 -16.97 19.17
N LEU A 134 1.92 -16.52 19.52
CA LEU A 134 0.72 -16.58 18.68
C LEU A 134 0.79 -15.63 17.48
N GLU A 135 1.31 -14.41 17.68
CA GLU A 135 1.58 -13.44 16.60
C GLU A 135 2.54 -14.03 15.55
N GLU A 136 3.58 -14.74 15.99
CA GLU A 136 4.57 -15.40 15.13
C GLU A 136 3.97 -16.59 14.36
N ILE A 137 3.17 -17.44 15.03
CA ILE A 137 2.45 -18.57 14.39
C ILE A 137 1.47 -18.07 13.32
N LEU A 138 0.58 -17.12 13.66
CA LEU A 138 -0.41 -16.61 12.71
C LEU A 138 0.23 -15.86 11.53
N LEU A 139 1.38 -15.21 11.75
CA LEU A 139 2.19 -14.63 10.66
C LEU A 139 2.78 -15.70 9.75
N ASP A 140 3.30 -16.80 10.31
CA ASP A 140 3.91 -17.87 9.52
C ASP A 140 2.86 -18.64 8.72
N GLU A 141 1.73 -19.02 9.32
CA GLU A 141 0.59 -19.63 8.62
C GLU A 141 0.09 -18.75 7.46
N SER A 142 -0.03 -17.44 7.68
CA SER A 142 -0.43 -16.48 6.63
C SER A 142 0.62 -16.38 5.52
N ARG A 143 1.92 -16.38 5.84
CA ARG A 143 3.01 -16.37 4.84
C ARG A 143 3.05 -17.67 4.04
N GLN A 144 2.97 -18.83 4.70
CA GLN A 144 2.89 -20.14 4.06
C GLN A 144 1.71 -20.22 3.09
N TYR A 145 0.54 -19.67 3.46
CA TYR A 145 -0.59 -19.56 2.54
C TYR A 145 -0.24 -18.78 1.27
N VAL A 146 0.39 -17.60 1.39
CA VAL A 146 0.76 -16.80 0.21
C VAL A 146 1.86 -17.49 -0.61
N ILE A 147 2.88 -18.09 0.01
CA ILE A 147 3.89 -18.91 -0.68
C ILE A 147 3.22 -20.01 -1.52
N LYS A 148 2.21 -20.68 -0.94
CA LYS A 148 1.42 -21.71 -1.63
C LYS A 148 0.61 -21.14 -2.80
N GLN A 149 0.05 -19.92 -2.70
CA GLN A 149 -0.59 -19.25 -3.84
C GLN A 149 0.42 -18.93 -4.94
N CYS A 150 1.58 -18.36 -4.61
CA CYS A 150 2.63 -18.06 -5.59
C CYS A 150 3.10 -19.32 -6.33
N SER A 151 3.33 -20.40 -5.59
CA SER A 151 3.73 -21.71 -6.13
C SER A 151 2.64 -22.32 -7.02
N THR A 152 1.37 -22.21 -6.62
CA THR A 152 0.22 -22.64 -7.43
C THR A 152 0.11 -21.83 -8.72
N CYS A 153 0.36 -20.52 -8.65
CA CYS A 153 0.35 -19.61 -9.78
C CYS A 153 1.44 -19.99 -10.81
N LEU A 154 2.71 -20.13 -10.39
CA LEU A 154 3.78 -20.59 -11.27
C LEU A 154 3.48 -21.97 -11.88
N ASN A 155 3.05 -22.94 -11.07
CA ASN A 155 2.72 -24.29 -11.56
C ASN A 155 1.61 -24.24 -12.62
N ASN A 156 0.62 -23.36 -12.48
CA ASN A 156 -0.44 -23.17 -13.47
C ASN A 156 0.04 -22.62 -14.81
N TRP A 157 1.21 -21.96 -14.87
CA TRP A 157 1.81 -21.49 -16.11
C TRP A 157 2.78 -22.50 -16.74
N ILE A 158 3.59 -23.19 -15.94
CA ILE A 158 4.57 -24.18 -16.45
C ILE A 158 3.99 -25.58 -16.68
N LYS A 159 2.76 -25.87 -16.22
CA LYS A 159 2.00 -27.09 -16.59
C LYS A 159 1.49 -27.10 -18.04
N ILE A 160 1.71 -26.02 -18.79
CA ILE A 160 1.26 -25.87 -20.18
C ILE A 160 2.35 -26.46 -21.10
N ALA A 161 1.91 -27.29 -22.05
CA ALA A 161 2.74 -27.95 -23.04
C ALA A 161 3.16 -26.98 -24.18
N PRO A 162 4.22 -27.31 -24.93
CA PRO A 162 4.50 -26.73 -26.24
C PRO A 162 3.27 -26.57 -27.12
N TYR A 163 3.19 -25.44 -27.83
CA TYR A 163 2.19 -25.29 -28.88
C TYR A 163 2.44 -26.27 -30.03
N ARG A 164 1.41 -27.03 -30.39
CA ARG A 164 1.38 -27.95 -31.54
C ARG A 164 0.41 -27.43 -32.59
N LEU A 165 0.64 -27.83 -33.85
CA LEU A 165 -0.31 -27.59 -34.94
C LEU A 165 -1.51 -28.54 -34.81
N SER A 166 -1.28 -29.83 -35.04
CA SER A 166 -2.31 -30.86 -35.08
C SER A 166 -2.80 -31.30 -33.70
N ASN A 167 -4.05 -31.76 -33.66
CA ASN A 167 -4.72 -32.24 -32.45
C ASN A 167 -4.50 -33.74 -32.16
N ASP A 168 -3.82 -34.50 -33.00
CA ASP A 168 -3.68 -35.96 -32.84
C ASP A 168 -2.95 -36.34 -31.54
N GLU A 169 -3.55 -37.22 -30.74
CA GLU A 169 -2.99 -37.67 -29.47
C GLU A 169 -1.91 -38.76 -29.61
N ASN A 170 -1.86 -39.40 -30.79
CA ASN A 170 -0.93 -40.49 -31.11
C ASN A 170 0.47 -40.00 -31.51
N VAL A 171 0.67 -38.68 -31.69
CA VAL A 171 1.98 -38.10 -32.03
C VAL A 171 2.89 -38.04 -30.80
N THR A 172 3.83 -38.99 -30.74
CA THR A 172 4.83 -39.11 -29.67
C THR A 172 5.65 -37.84 -29.46
N SER A 173 6.28 -37.65 -28.30
CA SER A 173 7.13 -36.48 -28.03
C SER A 173 8.53 -36.56 -28.69
N ILE A 174 8.77 -37.58 -29.52
CA ILE A 174 10.04 -37.81 -30.23
C ILE A 174 9.89 -37.48 -31.72
N SER A 175 8.71 -37.75 -32.30
CA SER A 175 8.36 -37.40 -33.69
C SER A 175 7.76 -35.98 -33.84
N ASP A 176 7.53 -35.26 -32.74
CA ASP A 176 6.96 -33.91 -32.70
C ASP A 176 7.99 -32.84 -33.12
N ALA A 177 8.05 -32.56 -34.42
CA ALA A 177 8.84 -31.46 -34.95
C ALA A 177 8.26 -30.11 -34.48
N GLY A 178 8.99 -29.40 -33.62
CA GLY A 178 8.53 -28.17 -32.97
C GLY A 178 8.18 -27.04 -33.95
N VAL A 179 7.29 -26.14 -33.53
CA VAL A 179 6.75 -25.07 -34.39
C VAL A 179 7.73 -23.91 -34.62
N ARG A 180 7.80 -23.40 -35.86
CA ARG A 180 8.51 -22.17 -36.22
C ARG A 180 7.60 -20.97 -35.98
N VAL A 181 7.97 -20.12 -35.03
CA VAL A 181 7.12 -19.03 -34.54
C VAL A 181 7.56 -17.68 -35.08
N LEU A 182 6.66 -16.96 -35.76
CA LEU A 182 6.83 -15.52 -36.01
C LEU A 182 6.26 -14.74 -34.82
N SER A 183 7.13 -14.12 -34.03
CA SER A 183 6.70 -13.29 -32.89
C SER A 183 6.79 -11.80 -33.20
N ILE A 184 5.78 -11.04 -32.77
CA ILE A 184 5.66 -9.59 -33.01
C ILE A 184 5.48 -8.86 -31.68
N ALA A 185 6.51 -8.09 -31.29
CA ALA A 185 6.43 -7.14 -30.19
C ALA A 185 6.29 -5.72 -30.75
N TYR A 186 5.10 -5.14 -30.59
CA TYR A 186 4.80 -3.79 -31.05
C TYR A 186 5.02 -2.75 -29.94
N SER A 187 4.98 -1.46 -30.29
CA SER A 187 4.95 -0.36 -29.31
C SER A 187 3.81 0.62 -29.60
N THR A 188 3.22 1.17 -28.54
CA THR A 188 2.16 2.20 -28.63
C THR A 188 2.71 3.59 -28.90
N ASP A 189 3.97 3.82 -28.55
CA ASP A 189 4.60 5.13 -28.56
C ASP A 189 5.23 5.39 -29.94
N PRO A 190 4.87 6.47 -30.66
CA PRO A 190 5.27 6.67 -32.06
C PRO A 190 6.78 6.81 -32.31
N ASP A 191 7.57 7.05 -31.26
CA ASP A 191 9.03 7.17 -31.32
C ASP A 191 9.75 5.82 -31.07
N ASP A 192 9.06 4.81 -30.53
CA ASP A 192 9.59 3.47 -30.31
C ASP A 192 9.18 2.51 -31.44
N VAL A 193 9.99 1.47 -31.65
CA VAL A 193 10.02 0.69 -32.88
C VAL A 193 9.47 -0.71 -32.64
N SER A 194 8.48 -1.12 -33.44
CA SER A 194 7.98 -2.50 -33.40
C SER A 194 8.96 -3.45 -34.10
N PHE A 195 9.06 -4.69 -33.61
CA PHE A 195 9.90 -5.72 -34.21
C PHE A 195 9.12 -7.01 -34.43
N ALA A 196 9.42 -7.70 -35.53
CA ALA A 196 8.97 -9.07 -35.78
C ALA A 196 10.18 -9.98 -35.99
N VAL A 197 10.16 -11.17 -35.41
CA VAL A 197 11.25 -12.15 -35.42
C VAL A 197 10.73 -13.55 -35.74
N ILE A 198 11.39 -14.26 -36.64
CA ILE A 198 11.08 -15.67 -36.94
C ILE A 198 12.04 -16.58 -36.18
N LEU A 199 11.48 -17.53 -35.43
CA LEU A 199 12.21 -18.53 -34.67
C LEU A 199 12.21 -19.88 -35.39
N SER A 200 13.30 -20.63 -35.28
CA SER A 200 13.36 -22.05 -35.65
C SER A 200 12.49 -22.89 -34.72
N SER A 201 12.20 -24.12 -35.14
CA SER A 201 11.55 -25.20 -34.39
C SER A 201 12.11 -25.44 -32.98
N GLU A 202 13.40 -25.13 -32.76
CA GLU A 202 14.10 -25.28 -31.48
C GLU A 202 14.21 -23.99 -30.67
N GLY A 203 13.85 -22.85 -31.26
CA GLY A 203 13.87 -21.51 -30.64
C GLY A 203 15.14 -20.69 -30.90
N GLN A 204 15.89 -20.97 -31.98
CA GLN A 204 16.92 -20.05 -32.47
C GLN A 204 16.32 -18.92 -33.31
N VAL A 205 16.95 -17.75 -33.32
CA VAL A 205 16.57 -16.65 -34.21
C VAL A 205 17.06 -16.94 -35.62
N LEU A 206 16.14 -17.02 -36.59
CA LEU A 206 16.48 -17.21 -38.00
C LEU A 206 16.62 -15.88 -38.75
N ASP A 207 15.72 -14.93 -38.48
CA ASP A 207 15.68 -13.61 -39.14
C ASP A 207 14.78 -12.63 -38.34
N PHE A 208 14.92 -11.32 -38.57
CA PHE A 208 14.06 -10.31 -37.95
C PHE A 208 13.92 -9.04 -38.79
N ILE A 209 12.78 -8.34 -38.64
CA ILE A 209 12.48 -7.08 -39.32
C ILE A 209 12.10 -5.96 -38.35
N ARG A 210 12.40 -4.73 -38.77
CA ARG A 210 12.20 -3.49 -38.01
C ARG A 210 11.02 -2.71 -38.59
N LEU A 211 9.97 -2.49 -37.80
CA LEU A 211 8.68 -1.93 -38.22
C LEU A 211 8.34 -0.65 -37.41
N PRO A 212 8.91 0.51 -37.76
CA PRO A 212 8.70 1.75 -37.01
C PRO A 212 7.33 2.40 -37.20
N ASN A 213 6.58 2.09 -38.26
CA ASN A 213 5.31 2.74 -38.61
C ASN A 213 4.06 1.88 -38.33
N LEU A 214 4.23 0.63 -37.89
CA LEU A 214 3.17 -0.39 -37.79
C LEU A 214 1.90 0.10 -37.05
N MET A 215 2.09 0.87 -35.97
CA MET A 215 1.01 1.31 -35.08
C MET A 215 0.50 2.74 -35.37
N LEU A 216 0.92 3.38 -36.48
CA LEU A 216 0.47 4.72 -36.83
C LEU A 216 -1.05 4.76 -37.13
N ARG A 217 -1.71 5.83 -36.67
CA ARG A 217 -3.15 6.04 -36.92
C ARG A 217 -3.38 6.68 -38.29
N GLU A 218 -4.00 5.91 -39.18
CA GLU A 218 -4.32 6.30 -40.57
C GLU A 218 -5.19 7.56 -40.65
N ASN A 219 -6.16 7.69 -39.74
CA ASN A 219 -7.12 8.80 -39.70
C ASN A 219 -6.48 10.18 -39.44
N TYR A 220 -5.19 10.24 -39.12
CA TYR A 220 -4.49 11.49 -38.80
C TYR A 220 -3.80 12.14 -40.00
N SER A 221 -3.34 11.34 -40.98
CA SER A 221 -2.66 11.84 -42.19
C SER A 221 -2.59 10.77 -43.28
N ALA A 222 -2.73 11.17 -44.54
CA ALA A 222 -2.51 10.29 -45.69
C ALA A 222 -1.06 9.75 -45.76
N ASP A 223 -0.08 10.52 -45.26
CA ASP A 223 1.32 10.09 -45.14
C ASP A 223 1.50 8.99 -44.07
N ASN A 224 0.81 9.10 -42.92
CA ASN A 224 0.82 8.04 -41.89
C ASN A 224 0.29 6.71 -42.44
N ARG A 225 -0.81 6.75 -43.21
CA ARG A 225 -1.36 5.57 -43.89
C ARG A 225 -0.36 5.00 -44.90
N LEU A 226 0.29 5.83 -45.71
CA LEU A 226 1.28 5.38 -46.69
C LEU A 226 2.55 4.80 -46.04
N LYS A 227 2.97 5.31 -44.88
CA LYS A 227 4.07 4.76 -44.08
C LYS A 227 3.70 3.42 -43.45
N LYS A 228 2.54 3.33 -42.79
CA LYS A 228 2.03 2.09 -42.20
C LYS A 228 1.85 0.98 -43.24
N ASN A 229 1.29 1.30 -44.41
CA ASN A 229 1.09 0.31 -45.46
C ASN A 229 2.43 -0.29 -45.92
N LYS A 230 3.50 0.50 -46.07
CA LYS A 230 4.85 -0.02 -46.38
C LYS A 230 5.37 -1.00 -45.32
N ASP A 231 5.16 -0.72 -44.04
CA ASP A 231 5.53 -1.64 -42.95
C ASP A 231 4.71 -2.95 -43.03
N LEU A 232 3.42 -2.87 -43.39
CA LEU A 232 2.57 -4.05 -43.61
C LEU A 232 2.97 -4.82 -44.88
N ASP A 233 3.38 -4.15 -45.96
CA ASP A 233 3.88 -4.77 -47.19
C ASP A 233 5.20 -5.54 -46.93
N ILE A 234 6.09 -4.94 -46.13
CA ILE A 234 7.33 -5.60 -45.65
C ILE A 234 7.00 -6.84 -44.82
N LEU A 235 6.04 -6.74 -43.90
CA LEU A 235 5.61 -7.86 -43.06
C LEU A 235 4.93 -8.97 -43.88
N ARG A 236 4.06 -8.63 -44.85
CA ARG A 236 3.45 -9.57 -45.80
C ARG A 236 4.51 -10.30 -46.62
N LYS A 237 5.52 -9.57 -47.12
CA LYS A 237 6.66 -10.15 -47.83
C LYS A 237 7.46 -11.11 -46.92
N PHE A 238 7.74 -10.72 -45.68
CA PHE A 238 8.49 -11.53 -44.72
C PHE A 238 7.76 -12.84 -44.36
N ILE A 239 6.44 -12.80 -44.18
CA ILE A 239 5.60 -13.99 -44.00
C ILE A 239 5.69 -14.90 -45.24
N LYS A 240 5.63 -14.35 -46.46
CA LYS A 240 5.78 -15.12 -47.71
C LYS A 240 7.17 -15.76 -47.86
N GLU A 241 8.25 -15.07 -47.49
CA GLU A 241 9.63 -15.56 -47.65
C GLU A 241 10.07 -16.54 -46.56
N ARG A 242 9.49 -16.48 -45.35
CA ARG A 242 9.89 -17.32 -44.19
C ARG A 242 8.87 -18.39 -43.81
N VAL A 243 7.61 -18.25 -44.23
CA VAL A 243 6.47 -19.16 -44.01
C VAL A 243 6.42 -19.69 -42.57
N PRO A 244 6.01 -18.89 -41.57
CA PRO A 244 5.87 -19.36 -40.19
C PRO A 244 4.78 -20.43 -40.05
N ASP A 245 4.90 -21.29 -39.04
CA ASP A 245 3.86 -22.27 -38.70
C ASP A 245 2.76 -21.63 -37.82
N VAL A 246 3.16 -20.66 -36.99
CA VAL A 246 2.25 -19.88 -36.12
C VAL A 246 2.77 -18.45 -35.95
N ILE A 247 1.86 -17.48 -35.86
CA ILE A 247 2.17 -16.08 -35.57
C ILE A 247 1.72 -15.77 -34.14
N CYS A 248 2.55 -15.09 -33.34
CA CYS A 248 2.16 -14.62 -32.02
C CYS A 248 2.41 -13.12 -31.82
N ILE A 249 1.48 -12.46 -31.13
CA ILE A 249 1.52 -11.03 -30.82
C ILE A 249 1.53 -10.86 -29.31
N GLY A 250 2.50 -10.11 -28.79
CA GLY A 250 2.55 -9.72 -27.39
C GLY A 250 1.43 -8.74 -27.04
N VAL A 251 0.53 -9.12 -26.13
CA VAL A 251 -0.56 -8.27 -25.66
C VAL A 251 -0.03 -7.23 -24.64
N GLU A 252 -0.16 -5.95 -25.00
CA GLU A 252 0.14 -4.81 -24.10
C GLU A 252 -1.00 -3.79 -24.02
N SER A 253 -1.76 -3.62 -25.10
CA SER A 253 -2.82 -2.62 -25.25
C SER A 253 -3.95 -3.16 -26.13
N ARG A 254 -5.06 -2.41 -26.22
CA ARG A 254 -6.17 -2.69 -27.14
C ARG A 254 -5.73 -2.78 -28.60
N ASP A 255 -4.64 -2.12 -28.97
CA ASP A 255 -4.13 -2.10 -30.35
C ASP A 255 -3.60 -3.47 -30.81
N ALA A 256 -3.28 -4.40 -29.88
CA ALA A 256 -2.96 -5.79 -30.21
C ALA A 256 -4.13 -6.50 -30.92
N LEU A 257 -5.37 -6.20 -30.53
CA LEU A 257 -6.57 -6.79 -31.13
C LEU A 257 -6.76 -6.30 -32.57
N TYR A 258 -6.43 -5.03 -32.82
CA TYR A 258 -6.47 -4.45 -34.16
C TYR A 258 -5.35 -5.01 -35.05
N LEU A 259 -4.12 -5.09 -34.53
CA LEU A 259 -2.99 -5.71 -35.25
C LEU A 259 -3.27 -7.18 -35.56
N ARG A 260 -3.91 -7.91 -34.65
CA ARG A 260 -4.39 -9.27 -34.91
C ARG A 260 -5.35 -9.30 -36.10
N THR A 261 -6.42 -8.50 -36.12
CA THR A 261 -7.38 -8.50 -37.25
C THR A 261 -6.67 -8.23 -38.58
N CYS A 262 -5.77 -7.24 -38.64
CA CYS A 262 -4.99 -6.97 -39.85
C CYS A 262 -4.08 -8.14 -40.29
N LEU A 263 -3.66 -9.01 -39.37
CA LEU A 263 -2.84 -10.19 -39.67
C LEU A 263 -3.68 -11.43 -40.00
N ASP A 264 -4.82 -11.63 -39.34
CA ASP A 264 -5.84 -12.62 -39.72
C ASP A 264 -6.31 -12.34 -41.17
N ASP A 265 -6.59 -11.07 -41.51
CA ASP A 265 -6.92 -10.62 -42.88
C ASP A 265 -5.75 -10.87 -43.88
N MET A 266 -4.51 -10.56 -43.49
CA MET A 266 -3.32 -10.72 -44.33
C MET A 266 -2.99 -12.20 -44.61
N VAL A 267 -3.12 -13.07 -43.62
CA VAL A 267 -2.94 -14.52 -43.78
C VAL A 267 -4.05 -15.09 -44.67
N THR A 268 -5.30 -14.66 -44.48
CA THR A 268 -6.43 -15.08 -45.32
C THR A 268 -6.23 -14.68 -46.79
N GLN A 269 -5.64 -13.50 -47.05
CA GLN A 269 -5.24 -13.07 -48.41
C GLN A 269 -4.11 -13.93 -48.96
N LEU A 270 -3.04 -14.17 -48.20
CA LEU A 270 -1.93 -15.03 -48.65
C LEU A 270 -2.38 -16.46 -48.96
N GLN A 271 -3.37 -16.99 -48.23
CA GLN A 271 -4.00 -18.28 -48.52
C GLN A 271 -4.82 -18.27 -49.83
N HIS A 272 -5.43 -17.15 -50.23
CA HIS A 272 -6.11 -17.05 -51.52
C HIS A 272 -5.12 -16.83 -52.68
N ASP A 273 -4.08 -16.02 -52.45
CA ASP A 273 -3.16 -15.56 -53.49
C ASP A 273 -2.04 -16.56 -53.82
N GLU A 274 -1.68 -17.48 -52.90
CA GLU A 274 -0.48 -18.33 -53.01
C GLU A 274 -0.79 -19.82 -52.78
N GLU A 275 -0.58 -20.67 -53.80
CA GLU A 275 -0.81 -22.12 -53.76
C GLU A 275 -0.06 -22.83 -52.61
N HIS A 276 1.16 -22.38 -52.27
CA HIS A 276 1.92 -22.93 -51.15
C HIS A 276 1.19 -22.75 -49.80
N PHE A 277 0.42 -21.67 -49.62
CA PHE A 277 -0.32 -21.42 -48.38
C PHE A 277 -1.66 -22.18 -48.33
N GLN A 278 -2.15 -22.69 -49.48
CA GLN A 278 -3.32 -23.56 -49.58
C GLN A 278 -2.95 -25.01 -49.24
N ASN A 279 -1.75 -25.45 -49.61
CA ASN A 279 -1.23 -26.80 -49.40
C ASN A 279 -0.56 -27.01 -48.01
N LEU A 280 -0.73 -26.07 -47.06
CA LEU A 280 -0.26 -26.25 -45.69
C LEU A 280 -1.16 -27.26 -44.93
N PRO A 281 -0.61 -28.11 -44.05
CA PRO A 281 -1.38 -29.11 -43.32
C PRO A 281 -2.39 -28.50 -42.35
N GLU A 282 -2.11 -27.29 -41.85
CA GLU A 282 -3.07 -26.44 -41.16
C GLU A 282 -2.89 -24.96 -41.55
N PRO A 283 -3.95 -24.15 -41.49
CA PRO A 283 -3.85 -22.71 -41.68
C PRO A 283 -3.05 -22.04 -40.55
N ILE A 284 -2.18 -21.09 -40.91
CA ILE A 284 -1.38 -20.31 -39.95
C ILE A 284 -2.31 -19.53 -39.03
N LYS A 285 -2.21 -19.78 -37.72
CA LYS A 285 -3.04 -19.12 -36.69
C LYS A 285 -2.32 -17.89 -36.11
N VAL A 286 -3.06 -16.80 -35.87
CA VAL A 286 -2.56 -15.60 -35.17
C VAL A 286 -2.99 -15.66 -33.70
N LEU A 287 -2.03 -15.89 -32.82
CA LEU A 287 -2.23 -16.05 -31.38
C LEU A 287 -1.87 -14.77 -30.61
N LEU A 288 -2.57 -14.57 -29.50
CA LEU A 288 -2.31 -13.49 -28.54
C LEU A 288 -1.62 -14.08 -27.31
N VAL A 289 -0.49 -13.51 -26.89
CA VAL A 289 0.35 -14.04 -25.81
C VAL A 289 0.63 -12.94 -24.77
N ASP A 290 0.62 -13.29 -23.49
CA ASP A 290 0.98 -12.35 -22.41
C ASP A 290 2.45 -11.93 -22.48
N THR A 291 2.71 -10.69 -22.08
CA THR A 291 4.00 -10.00 -22.21
C THR A 291 4.79 -9.86 -20.91
N GLU A 292 4.22 -10.12 -19.72
CA GLU A 292 4.90 -9.84 -18.44
C GLU A 292 6.26 -10.53 -18.33
N LEU A 293 6.30 -11.86 -18.52
CA LEU A 293 7.52 -12.66 -18.54
C LEU A 293 8.57 -12.09 -19.49
N SER A 294 8.15 -11.78 -20.72
CA SER A 294 9.05 -11.37 -21.80
C SER A 294 9.56 -9.94 -21.66
N LYS A 295 8.81 -9.06 -20.98
CA LYS A 295 9.30 -7.72 -20.60
C LYS A 295 10.42 -7.82 -19.55
N ILE A 296 10.25 -8.70 -18.56
CA ILE A 296 11.28 -8.96 -17.55
C ILE A 296 12.52 -9.58 -18.22
N TYR A 297 12.38 -10.61 -19.06
CA TYR A 297 13.51 -11.18 -19.80
C TYR A 297 14.19 -10.17 -20.74
N ALA A 298 13.44 -9.31 -21.43
CA ALA A 298 14.04 -8.31 -22.33
C ALA A 298 14.94 -7.29 -21.60
N GLN A 299 14.59 -6.95 -20.36
CA GLN A 299 15.34 -6.05 -19.48
C GLN A 299 16.36 -6.80 -18.59
N SER A 300 16.27 -8.14 -18.54
CA SER A 300 17.14 -8.97 -17.72
C SER A 300 18.60 -8.91 -18.15
N ARG A 301 19.48 -9.14 -17.18
CA ARG A 301 20.91 -9.34 -17.44
C ARG A 301 21.16 -10.59 -18.29
N LYS A 302 20.31 -11.62 -18.14
CA LYS A 302 20.35 -12.85 -18.95
C LYS A 302 20.08 -12.55 -20.42
N GLY A 303 19.03 -11.80 -20.73
CA GLY A 303 18.67 -11.39 -22.09
C GLY A 303 19.69 -10.44 -22.74
N GLU A 304 20.33 -9.58 -21.95
CA GLU A 304 21.46 -8.76 -22.43
C GLU A 304 22.72 -9.60 -22.74
N LEU A 305 23.00 -10.65 -21.96
CA LEU A 305 24.11 -11.56 -22.24
C LEU A 305 23.82 -12.50 -23.41
N ASP A 306 22.58 -12.96 -23.56
CA ASP A 306 22.15 -13.81 -24.69
C ASP A 306 22.13 -13.03 -26.02
N PHE A 307 21.72 -11.75 -26.01
CA PHE A 307 21.47 -10.94 -27.20
C PHE A 307 21.95 -9.48 -27.04
N ARG A 308 23.25 -9.28 -26.80
CA ARG A 308 23.86 -7.98 -26.53
C ARG A 308 23.48 -6.91 -27.55
N ASP A 309 23.65 -7.21 -28.83
CA ASP A 309 23.49 -6.23 -29.92
C ASP A 309 22.02 -6.00 -30.34
N TYR A 310 21.06 -6.71 -29.73
CA TYR A 310 19.64 -6.60 -30.05
C TYR A 310 18.92 -5.62 -29.11
N PRO A 311 18.05 -4.72 -29.64
CA PRO A 311 17.22 -3.84 -28.81
C PRO A 311 16.24 -4.59 -27.89
N THR A 312 15.86 -3.96 -26.77
CA THR A 312 14.95 -4.51 -25.77
C THR A 312 13.65 -5.07 -26.38
N LYS A 313 13.00 -4.34 -27.29
CA LYS A 313 11.75 -4.80 -27.94
C LYS A 313 11.96 -6.06 -28.81
N LEU A 314 13.13 -6.22 -29.44
CA LEU A 314 13.48 -7.44 -30.19
C LEU A 314 13.74 -8.62 -29.24
N ARG A 315 14.44 -8.41 -28.12
CA ARG A 315 14.60 -9.43 -27.05
C ARG A 315 13.23 -9.86 -26.49
N GLN A 316 12.30 -8.92 -26.36
CA GLN A 316 10.93 -9.16 -25.90
C GLN A 316 10.15 -10.07 -26.87
N ALA A 317 10.28 -9.86 -28.19
CA ALA A 317 9.66 -10.72 -29.21
C ALA A 317 10.25 -12.14 -29.20
N ILE A 318 11.58 -12.27 -29.06
CA ILE A 318 12.25 -13.59 -28.98
C ILE A 318 11.70 -14.40 -27.79
N SER A 319 11.54 -13.76 -26.63
CA SER A 319 10.97 -14.40 -25.44
C SER A 319 9.49 -14.78 -25.61
N GLN A 320 8.68 -13.93 -26.26
CA GLN A 320 7.26 -14.24 -26.53
C GLN A 320 7.12 -15.49 -27.40
N GLY A 321 7.91 -15.60 -28.47
CA GLY A 321 7.94 -16.79 -29.32
C GLY A 321 8.40 -18.04 -28.58
N ARG A 322 9.45 -17.95 -27.76
CA ARG A 322 9.95 -19.07 -26.94
C ARG A 322 8.96 -19.53 -25.87
N ARG A 323 8.22 -18.60 -25.24
CA ARG A 323 7.14 -18.92 -24.30
C ARG A 323 6.04 -19.76 -24.93
N LEU A 324 5.74 -19.55 -26.22
CA LEU A 324 4.79 -20.38 -26.98
C LEU A 324 5.37 -21.76 -27.33
N GLN A 325 6.68 -21.84 -27.59
CA GLN A 325 7.38 -23.09 -27.90
C GLN A 325 7.57 -24.01 -26.70
N ASP A 326 7.98 -23.49 -25.54
CA ASP A 326 7.87 -24.21 -24.27
C ASP A 326 7.87 -23.22 -23.07
N PRO A 327 6.74 -23.07 -22.36
CA PRO A 327 6.66 -22.22 -21.17
C PRO A 327 7.67 -22.59 -20.09
N LEU A 328 7.93 -23.87 -19.82
CA LEU A 328 8.85 -24.32 -18.77
C LEU A 328 10.27 -23.84 -19.04
N LEU A 329 10.74 -23.95 -20.29
CA LEU A 329 12.10 -23.53 -20.68
C LEU A 329 12.26 -22.01 -20.60
N GLU A 330 11.26 -21.23 -21.03
CA GLU A 330 11.34 -19.77 -21.01
C GLU A 330 11.18 -19.19 -19.58
N PHE A 331 10.21 -19.67 -18.79
CA PHE A 331 10.11 -19.30 -17.37
C PHE A 331 11.39 -19.65 -16.59
N SER A 332 12.09 -20.73 -16.95
CA SER A 332 13.34 -21.10 -16.30
C SER A 332 14.46 -20.06 -16.48
N GLN A 333 14.46 -19.22 -17.52
CA GLN A 333 15.55 -18.26 -17.76
C GLN A 333 15.69 -17.19 -16.67
N LEU A 334 14.58 -16.84 -16.02
CA LEU A 334 14.55 -15.86 -14.92
C LEU A 334 14.95 -16.45 -13.56
N PHE A 335 15.03 -17.79 -13.46
CA PHE A 335 15.61 -18.44 -12.30
C PHE A 335 17.14 -18.47 -12.45
N ASN A 336 17.76 -17.39 -12.00
CA ASN A 336 19.18 -17.12 -12.13
C ASN A 336 19.73 -16.41 -10.88
N TYR A 337 21.03 -16.08 -10.87
CA TYR A 337 21.72 -15.49 -9.71
C TYR A 337 21.11 -14.17 -9.23
N ASP A 338 20.62 -13.34 -10.17
CA ASP A 338 20.04 -12.03 -9.87
C ASP A 338 18.55 -12.16 -9.41
N LYS A 339 18.04 -13.40 -9.28
CA LYS A 339 16.72 -13.79 -8.73
C LYS A 339 15.51 -13.11 -9.43
N GLU A 340 15.65 -12.83 -10.73
CA GLU A 340 14.68 -12.07 -11.54
C GLU A 340 13.28 -12.70 -11.60
N ILE A 341 13.16 -14.03 -11.38
CA ILE A 341 11.88 -14.75 -11.22
C ILE A 341 10.97 -14.12 -10.15
N LEU A 342 11.53 -13.49 -9.11
CA LEU A 342 10.79 -12.84 -8.03
C LEU A 342 10.16 -11.48 -8.44
N LEU A 343 10.45 -10.98 -9.64
CA LEU A 343 9.88 -9.74 -10.18
C LEU A 343 8.48 -9.94 -10.77
N ILE A 344 8.13 -11.16 -11.19
CA ILE A 344 6.77 -11.52 -11.65
C ILE A 344 5.79 -11.41 -10.48
N LYS A 345 4.60 -10.85 -10.70
CA LYS A 345 3.60 -10.63 -9.63
C LYS A 345 2.60 -11.78 -9.52
N TYR A 346 3.02 -12.85 -8.84
CA TYR A 346 2.18 -14.00 -8.50
C TYR A 346 1.10 -13.69 -7.44
N HIS A 347 1.38 -12.79 -6.49
CA HIS A 347 0.42 -12.39 -5.44
C HIS A 347 0.67 -10.95 -4.94
N PRO A 348 -0.37 -10.13 -4.67
CA PRO A 348 -0.19 -8.75 -4.21
C PRO A 348 0.69 -8.60 -2.96
N LEU A 349 0.63 -9.57 -2.03
CA LEU A 349 1.39 -9.57 -0.78
C LEU A 349 2.74 -10.29 -0.84
N GLN A 350 3.22 -10.71 -2.02
CA GLN A 350 4.47 -11.49 -2.13
C GLN A 350 5.69 -10.75 -1.56
N ASP A 351 5.68 -9.41 -1.59
CA ASP A 351 6.75 -8.55 -1.09
C ASP A 351 6.82 -8.50 0.46
N LEU A 352 5.86 -9.12 1.17
CA LEU A 352 5.83 -9.25 2.64
C LEU A 352 6.35 -10.62 3.14
N ILE A 353 6.72 -11.52 2.22
CA ILE A 353 7.27 -12.85 2.49
C ILE A 353 8.80 -12.76 2.54
N ASP A 354 9.45 -13.69 3.26
CA ASP A 354 10.88 -13.90 3.05
C ASP A 354 11.18 -14.35 1.60
N ARG A 355 12.23 -13.78 1.02
CA ARG A 355 12.61 -14.01 -0.39
C ARG A 355 13.28 -15.36 -0.62
N GLU A 356 13.86 -15.97 0.40
CA GLU A 356 14.55 -17.26 0.26
C GLU A 356 13.55 -18.41 0.44
N GLN A 357 12.63 -18.31 1.40
CA GLN A 357 11.46 -19.20 1.51
C GLN A 357 10.64 -19.22 0.22
N LEU A 358 10.32 -18.05 -0.35
CA LEU A 358 9.59 -17.97 -1.62
C LEU A 358 10.39 -18.57 -2.78
N LEU A 359 11.69 -18.29 -2.89
CA LEU A 359 12.54 -18.84 -3.95
C LEU A 359 12.60 -20.37 -3.90
N ILE A 360 12.76 -20.96 -2.71
CA ILE A 360 12.77 -22.42 -2.50
C ILE A 360 11.43 -23.05 -2.94
N ALA A 361 10.30 -22.42 -2.64
CA ALA A 361 8.99 -22.93 -3.06
C ALA A 361 8.77 -22.85 -4.58
N LEU A 362 9.28 -21.81 -5.25
CA LEU A 362 9.30 -21.73 -6.71
C LEU A 362 10.29 -22.73 -7.33
N GLU A 363 11.44 -22.96 -6.71
CA GLU A 363 12.43 -23.99 -7.11
C GLU A 363 11.81 -25.40 -7.06
N GLN A 364 11.07 -25.73 -5.99
CA GLN A 364 10.32 -26.99 -5.87
C GLN A 364 9.30 -27.20 -7.00
N VAL A 365 8.64 -26.13 -7.44
CA VAL A 365 7.70 -26.15 -8.58
C VAL A 365 8.43 -26.42 -9.90
N PHE A 366 9.59 -25.78 -10.13
CA PHE A 366 10.44 -26.09 -11.28
C PHE A 366 10.99 -27.52 -11.24
N ILE A 367 11.45 -28.02 -10.08
CA ILE A 367 11.94 -29.39 -9.90
C ILE A 367 10.83 -30.39 -10.24
N THR A 368 9.64 -30.26 -9.64
CA THR A 368 8.50 -31.14 -9.93
C THR A 368 8.21 -31.20 -11.44
N ARG A 369 7.99 -30.05 -12.08
CA ARG A 369 7.60 -30.00 -13.50
C ARG A 369 8.72 -30.43 -14.45
N THR A 370 9.99 -30.17 -14.12
CA THR A 370 11.15 -30.54 -14.96
C THR A 370 11.34 -32.05 -15.02
N ASN A 371 11.24 -32.73 -13.87
CA ASN A 371 11.44 -34.18 -13.81
C ASN A 371 10.19 -34.94 -14.32
N GLU A 372 8.99 -34.35 -14.21
CA GLU A 372 7.74 -34.84 -14.82
C GLU A 372 7.79 -34.86 -16.36
N VAL A 373 8.33 -33.80 -16.98
CA VAL A 373 8.49 -33.69 -18.45
C VAL A 373 9.73 -34.46 -18.94
N GLY A 374 10.83 -34.42 -18.20
CA GLY A 374 12.14 -34.90 -18.64
C GLY A 374 12.91 -33.85 -19.47
N VAL A 375 14.23 -34.01 -19.57
CA VAL A 375 15.14 -33.05 -20.23
C VAL A 375 16.03 -33.75 -21.24
N ASP A 376 15.99 -33.29 -22.49
CA ASP A 376 16.93 -33.72 -23.53
C ASP A 376 18.29 -33.01 -23.33
N LEU A 377 19.32 -33.78 -22.94
CA LEU A 377 20.65 -33.23 -22.70
C LEU A 377 21.33 -32.77 -24.00
N ASN A 378 21.11 -33.45 -25.12
CA ASN A 378 21.69 -33.09 -26.42
C ASN A 378 21.12 -31.76 -26.92
N ARG A 379 19.81 -31.54 -26.76
CA ARG A 379 19.17 -30.23 -27.01
C ARG A 379 19.77 -29.13 -26.12
N CYS A 380 20.00 -29.42 -24.83
CA CYS A 380 20.65 -28.49 -23.90
C CYS A 380 22.13 -28.20 -24.22
N ILE A 381 22.84 -29.14 -24.84
CA ILE A 381 24.20 -28.92 -25.33
C ILE A 381 24.14 -28.02 -26.58
N ALA A 382 23.30 -28.35 -27.57
CA ALA A 382 23.18 -27.56 -28.81
C ALA A 382 22.68 -26.12 -28.57
N TYR A 383 21.64 -25.93 -27.74
CA TYR A 383 20.91 -24.67 -27.64
C TYR A 383 20.96 -24.06 -26.23
N LEU A 384 21.72 -22.96 -26.08
CA LEU A 384 21.98 -22.31 -24.80
C LEU A 384 20.71 -21.87 -24.04
N HIS A 385 19.66 -21.44 -24.75
CA HIS A 385 18.40 -21.06 -24.10
C HIS A 385 17.66 -22.25 -23.48
N THR A 386 17.85 -23.47 -23.97
CA THR A 386 17.22 -24.66 -23.37
C THR A 386 17.95 -25.16 -22.12
N SER A 387 19.24 -24.81 -21.93
CA SER A 387 20.09 -25.46 -20.94
C SER A 387 19.85 -25.04 -19.49
N ASN A 388 19.13 -23.94 -19.21
CA ASN A 388 18.93 -23.45 -17.83
C ASN A 388 18.01 -24.37 -17.00
N VAL A 389 17.20 -25.21 -17.66
CA VAL A 389 16.30 -26.17 -17.00
C VAL A 389 17.06 -27.32 -16.31
N LEU A 390 18.27 -27.64 -16.76
CA LEU A 390 19.10 -28.75 -16.22
C LEU A 390 19.44 -28.60 -14.73
N GLN A 391 19.36 -27.39 -14.17
CA GLN A 391 19.60 -27.21 -12.73
C GLN A 391 18.52 -27.85 -11.85
N PHE A 392 17.30 -28.00 -12.37
CA PHE A 392 16.15 -28.58 -11.66
C PHE A 392 16.02 -30.10 -11.82
N VAL A 393 16.84 -30.72 -12.67
CA VAL A 393 16.92 -32.18 -12.77
C VAL A 393 17.44 -32.75 -11.45
N CYS A 394 16.73 -33.75 -10.92
CA CYS A 394 17.00 -34.34 -9.62
C CYS A 394 18.48 -34.73 -9.47
N GLY A 395 19.12 -34.23 -8.42
CA GLY A 395 20.53 -34.49 -8.12
C GLY A 395 21.56 -33.64 -8.89
N LEU A 396 21.20 -32.86 -9.93
CA LEU A 396 22.15 -31.97 -10.60
C LEU A 396 22.38 -30.67 -9.82
N GLY A 397 21.40 -29.76 -9.77
CA GLY A 397 21.59 -28.40 -9.27
C GLY A 397 22.47 -27.55 -10.21
N PRO A 398 22.51 -26.21 -10.02
CA PRO A 398 23.14 -25.29 -10.97
C PRO A 398 24.62 -25.62 -11.23
N ARG A 399 25.39 -25.92 -10.17
CA ARG A 399 26.84 -26.20 -10.29
C ARG A 399 27.14 -27.45 -11.14
N LYS A 400 26.37 -28.55 -10.99
CA LYS A 400 26.61 -29.76 -11.80
C LYS A 400 26.03 -29.62 -13.20
N ALA A 401 24.90 -28.94 -13.37
CA ALA A 401 24.33 -28.63 -14.68
C ALA A 401 25.33 -27.83 -15.53
N THR A 402 25.91 -26.74 -15.01
CA THR A 402 26.94 -25.97 -15.71
C THR A 402 28.17 -26.82 -16.04
N HIS A 403 28.62 -27.69 -15.13
CA HIS A 403 29.76 -28.58 -15.37
C HIS A 403 29.48 -29.63 -16.47
N LEU A 404 28.28 -30.22 -16.45
CA LEU A 404 27.83 -31.20 -17.43
C LEU A 404 27.81 -30.59 -18.85
N ILE A 405 27.13 -29.46 -19.03
CA ILE A 405 27.08 -28.74 -20.32
C ILE A 405 28.50 -28.39 -20.79
N LYS A 406 29.36 -27.91 -19.88
CA LYS A 406 30.75 -27.55 -20.20
C LYS A 406 31.56 -28.75 -20.68
N TYR A 407 31.46 -29.90 -20.01
CA TYR A 407 32.17 -31.12 -20.39
C TYR A 407 31.86 -31.56 -21.82
N PHE A 408 30.57 -31.72 -22.15
CA PHE A 408 30.16 -32.15 -23.49
C PHE A 408 30.58 -31.13 -24.57
N LYS A 409 30.49 -29.81 -24.28
CA LYS A 409 30.98 -28.76 -25.19
C LYS A 409 32.49 -28.73 -25.38
N GLN A 410 33.28 -29.08 -24.36
CA GLN A 410 34.74 -29.12 -24.46
C GLN A 410 35.25 -30.35 -25.20
N ASN A 411 34.56 -31.51 -25.07
CA ASN A 411 34.93 -32.75 -25.74
C ASN A 411 34.29 -32.93 -27.12
N ASN A 412 33.37 -32.03 -27.51
CA ASN A 412 32.55 -32.11 -28.72
C ASN A 412 31.79 -33.45 -28.89
N SER A 413 31.41 -34.07 -27.76
CA SER A 413 30.68 -35.34 -27.72
C SER A 413 29.17 -35.10 -27.65
N LYS A 414 28.37 -36.04 -28.16
CA LYS A 414 26.94 -36.18 -27.85
C LYS A 414 26.76 -37.15 -26.68
N LEU A 415 25.57 -37.16 -26.06
CA LEU A 415 25.14 -38.24 -25.18
C LEU A 415 24.41 -39.29 -26.03
N GLU A 416 25.04 -40.46 -26.19
CA GLU A 416 24.53 -41.58 -27.01
C GLU A 416 23.68 -42.57 -26.20
N ASN A 417 24.09 -42.87 -24.97
CA ASN A 417 23.35 -43.68 -24.00
C ASN A 417 23.57 -43.16 -22.56
N ARG A 418 22.70 -43.53 -21.62
CA ARG A 418 22.75 -43.09 -20.21
C ARG A 418 24.02 -43.60 -19.51
N THR A 419 24.50 -44.79 -19.86
CA THR A 419 25.70 -45.42 -19.30
C THR A 419 26.97 -44.58 -19.48
N PHE A 420 27.07 -43.82 -20.59
CA PHE A 420 28.14 -42.83 -20.83
C PHE A 420 28.30 -41.80 -19.69
N LEU A 421 27.20 -41.43 -19.00
CA LEU A 421 27.26 -40.52 -17.86
C LEU A 421 28.09 -41.11 -16.71
N VAL A 422 28.03 -42.42 -16.49
CA VAL A 422 28.79 -43.13 -15.46
C VAL A 422 30.21 -43.42 -15.94
N VAL A 423 30.36 -43.99 -17.14
CA VAL A 423 31.64 -44.55 -17.63
C VAL A 423 32.60 -43.48 -18.16
N ASN A 424 32.10 -42.48 -18.88
CA ASN A 424 32.93 -41.48 -19.56
C ASN A 424 32.95 -40.15 -18.80
N TYR A 425 31.79 -39.68 -18.31
CA TYR A 425 31.68 -38.45 -17.53
C TYR A 425 31.96 -38.64 -16.01
N ASN A 426 32.12 -39.89 -15.53
CA ASN A 426 32.39 -40.22 -14.13
C ASN A 426 31.32 -39.67 -13.14
N MET A 427 30.04 -39.74 -13.52
CA MET A 427 28.94 -39.36 -12.64
C MET A 427 28.83 -40.31 -11.43
N GLY A 428 28.98 -39.77 -10.22
CA GLY A 428 28.88 -40.57 -8.99
C GLY A 428 27.51 -41.23 -8.83
N LYS A 429 27.48 -42.49 -8.36
CA LYS A 429 26.31 -43.39 -8.34
C LYS A 429 25.01 -42.71 -7.86
N CYS A 430 25.03 -42.01 -6.73
CA CYS A 430 23.84 -41.34 -6.16
C CYS A 430 23.35 -40.14 -6.97
N VAL A 431 24.17 -39.56 -7.86
CA VAL A 431 23.73 -38.52 -8.80
C VAL A 431 23.07 -39.17 -10.01
N PHE A 432 23.70 -40.19 -10.58
CA PHE A 432 23.15 -40.94 -11.72
C PHE A 432 21.79 -41.57 -11.38
N SER A 433 21.70 -42.27 -10.25
CA SER A 433 20.46 -42.89 -9.75
C SER A 433 19.35 -41.90 -9.41
N ASN A 434 19.66 -40.59 -9.31
CA ASN A 434 18.67 -39.54 -9.07
C ASN A 434 18.26 -38.83 -10.37
N CYS A 435 19.05 -38.90 -11.45
CA CYS A 435 18.81 -38.14 -12.67
C CYS A 435 18.49 -38.99 -13.92
N ALA A 436 18.85 -40.28 -13.95
CA ALA A 436 18.89 -41.05 -15.19
C ALA A 436 17.52 -41.12 -15.90
N GLY A 437 16.44 -41.46 -15.20
CA GLY A 437 15.07 -41.53 -15.76
C GLY A 437 14.49 -40.18 -16.21
N PHE A 438 15.13 -39.06 -15.81
CA PHE A 438 14.73 -37.70 -16.20
C PHE A 438 15.57 -37.13 -17.35
N ILE A 439 16.63 -37.84 -17.77
CA ILE A 439 17.43 -37.47 -18.95
C ILE A 439 16.90 -38.24 -20.16
N LYS A 440 16.28 -37.51 -21.08
CA LYS A 440 15.76 -38.03 -22.34
C LYS A 440 16.90 -38.12 -23.36
N ILE A 441 16.98 -39.25 -24.06
CA ILE A 441 17.83 -39.42 -25.25
C ILE A 441 16.91 -39.74 -26.43
N ASN A 442 17.07 -39.01 -27.54
CA ASN A 442 16.43 -39.38 -28.80
C ASN A 442 17.27 -40.48 -29.47
N THR A 443 16.91 -41.74 -29.23
CA THR A 443 17.60 -42.92 -29.76
C THR A 443 17.49 -43.02 -31.28
N ASP A 444 16.36 -42.62 -31.86
CA ASP A 444 16.15 -42.61 -33.32
C ASP A 444 17.14 -41.68 -34.03
N ALA A 445 17.42 -40.51 -33.44
CA ALA A 445 18.44 -39.58 -33.93
C ALA A 445 19.91 -40.05 -33.69
N MET A 446 20.11 -41.23 -33.08
CA MET A 446 21.42 -41.84 -32.85
C MET A 446 21.62 -43.16 -33.60
N LYS A 447 20.61 -43.69 -34.32
CA LYS A 447 20.66 -45.00 -35.04
C LYS A 447 21.80 -45.13 -36.08
N GLU A 448 22.40 -44.02 -36.51
CA GLU A 448 23.57 -43.99 -37.40
C GLU A 448 24.92 -44.15 -36.66
N SER A 449 24.92 -44.22 -35.33
CA SER A 449 26.13 -44.26 -34.50
C SER A 449 26.68 -45.68 -34.36
N GLN A 450 28.00 -45.83 -34.20
CA GLN A 450 28.66 -47.15 -34.07
C GLN A 450 28.60 -47.76 -32.65
N SER A 451 28.01 -47.03 -31.70
CA SER A 451 27.86 -47.42 -30.29
C SER A 451 26.61 -48.28 -30.07
N TYR A 452 26.60 -49.09 -29.01
CA TYR A 452 25.38 -49.75 -28.52
C TYR A 452 24.36 -48.71 -28.03
N ILE A 453 23.15 -48.78 -28.59
CA ILE A 453 22.01 -47.90 -28.28
C ILE A 453 21.03 -48.70 -27.44
N GLU A 454 20.74 -48.22 -26.24
CA GLU A 454 19.66 -48.76 -25.41
C GLU A 454 18.37 -48.03 -25.77
N ILE A 455 17.38 -48.75 -26.30
CA ILE A 455 16.10 -48.18 -26.76
C ILE A 455 15.33 -47.59 -25.57
N LEU A 456 15.44 -48.20 -24.38
CA LEU A 456 14.81 -47.74 -23.15
C LEU A 456 15.33 -46.38 -22.65
N ASP A 457 16.50 -45.90 -23.13
CA ASP A 457 16.97 -44.53 -22.85
C ASP A 457 16.06 -43.45 -23.49
N SER A 458 15.20 -43.85 -24.45
CA SER A 458 14.13 -43.02 -25.00
C SER A 458 12.79 -43.11 -24.24
N THR A 459 12.82 -43.58 -22.99
CA THR A 459 11.66 -43.65 -22.07
C THR A 459 11.97 -43.09 -20.68
N ARG A 460 10.95 -42.78 -19.87
CA ARG A 460 11.11 -42.44 -18.44
C ARG A 460 11.56 -43.62 -17.57
N ILE A 461 11.54 -44.85 -18.08
CA ILE A 461 11.94 -46.05 -17.33
C ILE A 461 13.37 -45.85 -16.81
N HIS A 462 13.60 -46.13 -15.54
CA HIS A 462 14.90 -45.98 -14.91
C HIS A 462 15.80 -47.20 -15.22
N PRO A 463 17.13 -47.07 -15.42
CA PRO A 463 18.00 -48.19 -15.76
C PRO A 463 18.02 -49.38 -14.79
N GLU A 464 17.53 -49.24 -13.55
CA GLU A 464 17.36 -50.37 -12.62
C GLU A 464 16.16 -51.28 -12.94
N ALA A 465 15.23 -50.81 -13.78
CA ALA A 465 14.01 -51.50 -14.16
C ALA A 465 14.01 -51.98 -15.63
N TYR A 466 15.14 -51.86 -16.35
CA TYR A 466 15.24 -52.27 -17.76
C TYR A 466 15.00 -53.77 -17.95
N ASP A 467 15.43 -54.62 -17.03
CA ASP A 467 15.19 -56.06 -17.10
C ASP A 467 13.70 -56.41 -16.89
N TRP A 468 12.96 -55.61 -16.10
CA TRP A 468 11.51 -55.76 -15.96
C TRP A 468 10.77 -55.33 -17.23
N ALA A 469 11.23 -54.25 -17.89
CA ALA A 469 10.67 -53.81 -19.17
C ALA A 469 10.93 -54.84 -20.30
N ARG A 470 12.13 -55.45 -20.32
CA ARG A 470 12.46 -56.56 -21.24
C ARG A 470 11.59 -57.79 -20.99
N LYS A 471 11.43 -58.27 -19.73
CA LYS A 471 10.53 -59.40 -19.44
C LYS A 471 9.09 -59.06 -19.82
N MET A 472 8.59 -57.87 -19.48
CA MET A 472 7.24 -57.43 -19.85
C MET A 472 7.01 -57.46 -21.37
N ALA A 473 8.02 -57.12 -22.17
CA ALA A 473 7.94 -57.20 -23.63
C ALA A 473 7.97 -58.64 -24.16
N VAL A 474 8.79 -59.52 -23.59
CA VAL A 474 8.86 -60.95 -23.94
C VAL A 474 7.53 -61.65 -23.61
N ASP A 475 7.02 -61.45 -22.39
CA ASP A 475 5.76 -62.03 -21.92
C ASP A 475 4.56 -61.53 -22.74
N ALA A 476 4.52 -60.24 -23.12
CA ALA A 476 3.45 -59.66 -23.93
C ALA A 476 3.48 -60.06 -25.43
N LEU A 477 4.48 -60.82 -25.87
CA LEU A 477 4.58 -61.36 -27.23
C LEU A 477 4.32 -62.88 -27.29
N ASP A 478 3.99 -63.53 -26.17
CA ASP A 478 3.86 -64.99 -26.01
C ASP A 478 5.12 -65.76 -26.47
N ILE A 479 6.31 -65.19 -26.26
CA ILE A 479 7.59 -65.78 -26.69
C ILE A 479 7.99 -66.91 -25.73
N GLU A 480 8.10 -68.14 -26.25
CA GLU A 480 8.61 -69.27 -25.47
C GLU A 480 10.09 -69.08 -25.06
N GLU A 481 10.44 -69.45 -23.82
CA GLU A 481 11.83 -69.47 -23.28
C GLU A 481 12.80 -70.35 -24.09
N SER A 482 12.26 -71.19 -25.00
CA SER A 482 12.98 -72.09 -25.90
C SER A 482 13.51 -71.39 -27.18
N SER A 483 13.11 -70.14 -27.43
CA SER A 483 13.41 -69.40 -28.66
C SER A 483 14.72 -68.60 -28.58
N GLU A 484 15.39 -68.41 -29.71
CA GLU A 484 16.66 -67.64 -29.81
C GLU A 484 16.44 -66.11 -29.93
N MET A 485 15.25 -65.58 -29.60
CA MET A 485 14.97 -64.15 -29.77
C MET A 485 15.54 -63.31 -28.61
N GLU A 486 16.54 -62.50 -28.92
CA GLU A 486 17.13 -61.52 -28.00
C GLU A 486 16.05 -60.59 -27.39
N PRO A 487 16.00 -60.40 -26.05
CA PRO A 487 15.01 -59.52 -25.40
C PRO A 487 15.04 -58.04 -25.82
N SER A 488 16.08 -57.63 -26.55
CA SER A 488 16.13 -56.29 -27.18
C SER A 488 15.29 -56.21 -28.46
N ALA A 489 15.15 -57.30 -29.21
CA ALA A 489 14.29 -57.37 -30.41
C ALA A 489 12.81 -57.44 -30.03
N ALA A 490 12.48 -58.14 -28.94
CA ALA A 490 11.13 -58.13 -28.36
C ALA A 490 10.64 -56.70 -28.01
N LEU A 491 11.54 -55.82 -27.57
CA LEU A 491 11.21 -54.41 -27.35
C LEU A 491 10.89 -53.66 -28.66
N GLU A 492 11.62 -53.92 -29.75
CA GLU A 492 11.34 -53.32 -31.06
C GLU A 492 9.96 -53.74 -31.60
N GLU A 493 9.63 -55.03 -31.56
CA GLU A 493 8.30 -55.52 -31.95
C GLU A 493 7.19 -54.92 -31.06
N ILE A 494 7.39 -54.79 -29.76
CA ILE A 494 6.43 -54.15 -28.85
C ILE A 494 6.25 -52.64 -29.11
N PHE A 495 7.26 -51.92 -29.60
CA PHE A 495 7.08 -50.52 -30.02
C PHE A 495 6.26 -50.40 -31.32
N GLU A 496 6.30 -51.39 -32.22
CA GLU A 496 5.43 -51.44 -33.40
C GLU A 496 4.03 -52.01 -33.10
N HIS A 497 3.89 -52.89 -32.10
CA HIS A 497 2.67 -53.62 -31.76
C HIS A 497 2.22 -53.42 -30.30
N SER A 498 2.33 -52.18 -29.82
CA SER A 498 2.06 -51.77 -28.43
C SER A 498 0.65 -52.05 -27.91
N GLU A 499 -0.29 -52.46 -28.78
CA GLU A 499 -1.62 -52.89 -28.36
C GLU A 499 -1.59 -54.16 -27.50
N ARG A 500 -0.65 -55.09 -27.74
CA ARG A 500 -0.51 -56.35 -26.99
C ARG A 500 -0.26 -56.14 -25.48
N LEU A 501 0.36 -55.02 -25.10
CA LEU A 501 0.59 -54.64 -23.70
C LEU A 501 -0.71 -54.45 -22.90
N LYS A 502 -1.86 -54.27 -23.57
CA LYS A 502 -3.17 -54.13 -22.92
C LYS A 502 -3.66 -55.45 -22.30
N ASP A 503 -3.28 -56.58 -22.90
CA ASP A 503 -3.80 -57.91 -22.56
C ASP A 503 -3.03 -58.57 -21.40
N LEU A 504 -1.87 -58.01 -21.01
CA LEU A 504 -1.04 -58.48 -19.91
C LEU A 504 -1.62 -58.07 -18.53
N ASP A 505 -1.82 -59.07 -17.66
CA ASP A 505 -2.20 -58.88 -16.25
C ASP A 505 -0.99 -58.44 -15.40
N LEU A 506 -0.90 -57.12 -15.17
CA LEU A 506 0.16 -56.52 -14.37
C LEU A 506 0.03 -56.80 -12.86
N ASP A 507 -1.16 -57.11 -12.35
CA ASP A 507 -1.35 -57.43 -10.92
C ASP A 507 -0.85 -58.86 -10.63
N ALA A 508 -1.11 -59.81 -11.53
CA ALA A 508 -0.51 -61.15 -11.49
C ALA A 508 1.03 -61.08 -11.57
N PHE A 509 1.56 -60.33 -12.55
CA PHE A 509 3.00 -60.14 -12.72
C PHE A 509 3.66 -59.43 -11.52
N ALA A 510 2.96 -58.47 -10.89
CA ALA A 510 3.41 -57.84 -9.65
C ALA A 510 3.50 -58.83 -8.49
N VAL A 511 2.55 -59.77 -8.37
CA VAL A 511 2.59 -60.84 -7.35
C VAL A 511 3.78 -61.78 -7.57
N GLU A 512 4.14 -62.11 -8.82
CA GLU A 512 5.34 -62.90 -9.11
C GLU A 512 6.63 -62.17 -8.69
N LEU A 513 6.80 -60.90 -9.10
CA LEU A 513 7.97 -60.09 -8.74
C LEU A 513 8.09 -59.82 -7.23
N LYS A 514 6.96 -59.76 -6.52
CA LYS A 514 6.91 -59.59 -5.07
C LYS A 514 7.45 -60.81 -4.31
N ASN A 515 7.37 -62.01 -4.90
CA ASN A 515 7.98 -63.21 -4.36
C ASN A 515 9.50 -63.26 -4.60
N THR A 516 10.03 -62.54 -5.60
CA THR A 516 11.46 -62.49 -5.94
C THR A 516 12.19 -61.26 -5.40
N MET A 517 12.12 -61.05 -4.07
CA MET A 517 12.96 -60.11 -3.29
C MET A 517 12.85 -58.60 -3.56
N TYR A 518 12.23 -58.14 -4.65
CA TYR A 518 12.23 -56.73 -5.05
C TYR A 518 11.07 -55.87 -4.49
N GLY A 519 10.24 -56.44 -3.61
CA GLY A 519 9.14 -55.73 -2.95
C GLY A 519 7.90 -55.60 -3.85
N ASP A 520 7.04 -54.63 -3.54
CA ASP A 520 5.84 -54.36 -4.33
C ASP A 520 6.15 -53.34 -5.44
N GLN A 521 6.09 -53.79 -6.70
CA GLN A 521 6.44 -52.99 -7.88
C GLN A 521 5.23 -52.70 -8.78
N SER A 522 4.01 -52.96 -8.30
CA SER A 522 2.74 -52.78 -9.04
C SER A 522 2.66 -51.46 -9.81
N ILE A 523 2.87 -50.32 -9.14
CA ILE A 523 2.85 -48.98 -9.76
C ILE A 523 3.92 -48.86 -10.87
N THR A 524 5.15 -49.28 -10.59
CA THR A 524 6.29 -49.24 -11.54
C THR A 524 5.96 -49.97 -12.84
N LEU A 525 5.19 -51.06 -12.78
CA LEU A 525 4.78 -51.84 -13.95
C LEU A 525 3.74 -51.10 -14.81
N TYR A 526 2.79 -50.39 -14.19
CA TYR A 526 1.86 -49.52 -14.93
C TYR A 526 2.60 -48.37 -15.63
N ASP A 527 3.61 -47.78 -14.99
CA ASP A 527 4.45 -46.73 -15.57
C ASP A 527 5.33 -47.25 -16.73
N ILE A 528 5.96 -48.42 -16.56
CA ILE A 528 6.69 -49.12 -17.64
C ILE A 528 5.77 -49.35 -18.83
N ARG A 529 4.58 -49.93 -18.62
CA ARG A 529 3.61 -50.16 -19.70
C ARG A 529 3.24 -48.87 -20.42
N SER A 530 2.97 -47.80 -19.67
CA SER A 530 2.61 -46.49 -20.22
C SER A 530 3.70 -45.92 -21.14
N GLU A 531 4.96 -46.02 -20.72
CA GLU A 531 6.12 -45.57 -21.49
C GLU A 531 6.45 -46.47 -22.69
N LEU A 532 6.26 -47.79 -22.57
CA LEU A 532 6.38 -48.72 -23.71
C LEU A 532 5.29 -48.45 -24.77
N THR A 533 4.07 -48.07 -24.36
CA THR A 533 3.02 -47.65 -25.30
C THR A 533 3.30 -46.25 -25.90
N HIS A 534 3.78 -45.29 -25.11
CA HIS A 534 4.02 -43.91 -25.57
C HIS A 534 5.32 -43.30 -24.98
N ARG A 535 6.45 -43.60 -25.62
CA ARG A 535 7.80 -43.09 -25.27
C ARG A 535 7.81 -41.60 -24.89
N TYR A 536 8.15 -41.29 -23.63
CA TYR A 536 8.24 -39.93 -23.08
C TYR A 536 7.01 -39.03 -23.39
N LYS A 537 5.76 -39.56 -23.37
CA LYS A 537 4.55 -38.73 -23.65
C LYS A 537 4.54 -37.48 -22.75
N ASP A 538 4.37 -36.29 -23.34
CA ASP A 538 4.22 -35.07 -22.53
C ASP A 538 2.83 -35.09 -21.90
N ILE A 539 2.78 -35.02 -20.57
CA ILE A 539 1.56 -35.10 -19.76
C ILE A 539 1.09 -33.72 -19.28
N ARG A 540 1.74 -32.65 -19.77
CA ARG A 540 1.28 -31.26 -19.60
C ARG A 540 -0.03 -31.00 -20.35
N VAL A 541 -0.78 -30.00 -19.85
CA VAL A 541 -2.01 -29.54 -20.48
C VAL A 541 -1.67 -28.85 -21.80
N ARG A 542 -2.36 -29.20 -22.90
CA ARG A 542 -2.16 -28.56 -24.21
C ARG A 542 -2.35 -27.04 -24.12
N TYR A 543 -1.63 -26.29 -24.96
CA TYR A 543 -1.80 -24.84 -25.05
C TYR A 543 -3.19 -24.49 -25.61
N GLU A 544 -3.95 -23.71 -24.85
CA GLU A 544 -5.20 -23.08 -25.30
C GLU A 544 -4.99 -21.56 -25.46
N PRO A 545 -5.62 -20.91 -26.46
CA PRO A 545 -5.56 -19.46 -26.59
C PRO A 545 -6.24 -18.78 -25.40
N PRO A 546 -5.76 -17.60 -24.95
CA PRO A 546 -6.29 -16.93 -23.77
C PRO A 546 -7.77 -16.55 -23.93
N SER A 547 -8.54 -16.71 -22.85
CA SER A 547 -9.97 -16.37 -22.86
C SER A 547 -10.19 -14.86 -22.97
N GLU A 548 -11.42 -14.44 -23.22
CA GLU A 548 -11.78 -13.01 -23.23
C GLU A 548 -11.51 -12.32 -21.88
N VAL A 549 -11.56 -13.06 -20.77
CA VAL A 549 -11.23 -12.55 -19.42
C VAL A 549 -9.71 -12.38 -19.27
N ASP A 550 -8.92 -13.33 -19.78
CA ASP A 550 -7.46 -13.26 -19.74
C ASP A 550 -6.94 -12.14 -20.65
N LEU A 551 -7.53 -11.98 -21.85
CA LEU A 551 -7.26 -10.85 -22.73
C LEU A 551 -7.64 -9.50 -22.11
N PHE A 552 -8.75 -9.46 -21.37
CA PHE A 552 -9.14 -8.27 -20.61
C PHE A 552 -8.09 -7.95 -19.54
N HIS A 553 -7.65 -8.96 -18.77
CA HIS A 553 -6.58 -8.82 -17.79
C HIS A 553 -5.25 -8.39 -18.44
N PHE A 554 -4.83 -9.00 -19.56
CA PHE A 554 -3.56 -8.69 -20.20
C PHE A 554 -3.48 -7.24 -20.71
N ILE A 555 -4.62 -6.66 -21.14
CA ILE A 555 -4.72 -5.30 -21.69
C ILE A 555 -4.94 -4.25 -20.60
N THR A 556 -5.81 -4.51 -19.62
CA THR A 556 -6.15 -3.53 -18.56
C THR A 556 -5.26 -3.62 -17.33
N LYS A 557 -4.56 -4.76 -17.16
CA LYS A 557 -3.88 -5.21 -15.94
C LYS A 557 -4.77 -5.32 -14.69
N GLU A 558 -6.09 -5.30 -14.87
CA GLU A 558 -7.08 -5.52 -13.82
C GLU A 558 -7.38 -6.99 -13.60
N THR A 559 -7.71 -7.35 -12.36
CA THR A 559 -8.16 -8.70 -11.98
C THR A 559 -9.64 -8.68 -11.56
N PRO A 560 -10.34 -9.82 -11.51
CA PRO A 560 -11.69 -9.90 -10.93
C PRO A 560 -11.78 -9.47 -9.45
N ALA A 561 -10.66 -9.35 -8.74
CA ALA A 561 -10.60 -8.79 -7.38
C ALA A 561 -10.44 -7.26 -7.38
N THR A 562 -9.73 -6.68 -8.35
CA THR A 562 -9.52 -5.23 -8.44
C THR A 562 -10.58 -4.51 -9.28
N PHE A 563 -11.30 -5.21 -10.17
CA PHE A 563 -12.30 -4.65 -11.06
C PHE A 563 -13.54 -5.55 -11.16
N HIS A 564 -14.57 -5.25 -10.36
CA HIS A 564 -15.78 -6.07 -10.20
C HIS A 564 -17.06 -5.22 -10.20
N LEU A 565 -18.21 -5.88 -10.36
CA LEU A 565 -19.53 -5.24 -10.24
C LEU A 565 -19.68 -4.60 -8.85
N GLY A 566 -20.23 -3.40 -8.79
CA GLY A 566 -20.40 -2.62 -7.57
C GLY A 566 -19.19 -1.79 -7.12
N LYS A 567 -17.99 -2.06 -7.66
CA LYS A 567 -16.79 -1.30 -7.26
C LYS A 567 -16.94 0.19 -7.55
N LEU A 568 -16.53 1.00 -6.56
CA LEU A 568 -16.37 2.44 -6.68
C LEU A 568 -15.08 2.76 -7.45
N ILE A 569 -15.17 3.56 -8.51
CA ILE A 569 -14.04 3.97 -9.34
C ILE A 569 -14.10 5.48 -9.63
N GLN A 570 -12.95 6.09 -9.88
CA GLN A 570 -12.88 7.42 -10.47
C GLN A 570 -12.95 7.31 -12.00
N CYS A 571 -13.60 8.27 -12.65
CA CYS A 571 -13.70 8.31 -14.11
C CYS A 571 -13.73 9.75 -14.61
N GLN A 572 -13.12 10.01 -15.77
CA GLN A 572 -13.11 11.34 -16.39
C GLN A 572 -14.19 11.44 -17.47
N VAL A 573 -15.07 12.44 -17.38
CA VAL A 573 -16.04 12.78 -18.43
C VAL A 573 -15.30 13.24 -19.69
N PHE A 574 -15.43 12.52 -20.81
CA PHE A 574 -14.79 12.91 -22.08
C PHE A 574 -15.77 13.37 -23.16
N ASP A 575 -17.03 12.93 -23.13
CA ASP A 575 -18.05 13.27 -24.13
C ASP A 575 -19.48 13.06 -23.61
N PHE A 576 -20.49 13.55 -24.33
CA PHE A 576 -21.92 13.35 -24.04
C PHE A 576 -22.61 12.58 -25.18
N ALA A 577 -23.10 11.37 -24.89
CA ALA A 577 -23.84 10.58 -25.87
C ALA A 577 -25.21 11.21 -26.15
N ARG A 578 -25.54 11.38 -27.44
CA ARG A 578 -26.79 11.97 -27.90
C ARG A 578 -27.47 11.10 -28.96
N LYS A 579 -28.79 11.05 -28.93
CA LYS A 579 -29.61 10.44 -29.99
C LYS A 579 -29.90 11.50 -31.04
N LYS A 580 -29.52 11.26 -32.31
CA LYS A 580 -30.01 12.11 -33.42
C LYS A 580 -31.55 12.06 -33.45
N PRO A 581 -32.24 13.20 -33.60
CA PRO A 581 -33.70 13.21 -33.66
C PRO A 581 -34.19 12.57 -34.96
N THR A 582 -35.34 11.89 -34.92
CA THR A 582 -35.98 11.39 -36.15
C THR A 582 -36.60 12.56 -36.95
N PRO A 583 -36.91 12.40 -38.26
CA PRO A 583 -37.53 13.46 -39.05
C PRO A 583 -38.82 14.01 -38.41
N GLN A 584 -39.73 13.12 -38.00
CA GLN A 584 -40.96 13.47 -37.28
C GLN A 584 -40.70 14.25 -35.97
N GLN A 585 -39.61 13.95 -35.25
CA GLN A 585 -39.23 14.70 -34.05
C GLN A 585 -38.64 16.07 -34.36
N ARG A 586 -38.08 16.30 -35.55
CA ARG A 586 -37.64 17.62 -36.02
C ARG A 586 -38.84 18.48 -36.41
N GLU A 587 -39.77 17.92 -37.19
CA GLU A 587 -41.00 18.57 -37.65
C GLU A 587 -41.94 18.97 -36.49
N ALA A 588 -42.00 18.16 -35.43
CA ALA A 588 -42.80 18.44 -34.24
C ALA A 588 -42.14 19.37 -33.19
N ALA A 589 -40.87 19.76 -33.37
CA ALA A 589 -40.15 20.53 -32.37
C ALA A 589 -40.43 22.05 -32.45
N GLN A 590 -40.86 22.65 -31.35
CA GLN A 590 -41.06 24.09 -31.22
C GLN A 590 -40.03 24.71 -30.26
N PRO A 591 -39.47 25.89 -30.54
CA PRO A 591 -38.48 26.52 -29.66
C PRO A 591 -39.12 27.04 -28.37
N GLU A 592 -38.79 26.43 -27.24
CA GLU A 592 -39.22 26.88 -25.91
C GLU A 592 -38.45 28.15 -25.50
N LYS A 593 -39.04 28.99 -24.65
CA LYS A 593 -38.37 30.17 -24.07
C LYS A 593 -37.84 29.84 -22.67
N ASP A 594 -36.63 30.28 -22.36
CA ASP A 594 -36.01 30.15 -21.04
C ASP A 594 -36.38 31.37 -20.17
N GLU A 595 -37.16 31.15 -19.11
CA GLU A 595 -37.70 32.21 -18.25
C GLU A 595 -36.61 33.04 -17.55
N LEU A 596 -35.46 32.42 -17.23
CA LEU A 596 -34.36 33.07 -16.53
C LEU A 596 -33.44 33.91 -17.43
N THR A 597 -33.45 33.67 -18.75
CA THR A 597 -32.54 34.35 -19.69
C THR A 597 -33.24 35.04 -20.86
N GLY A 598 -34.54 34.81 -21.06
CA GLY A 598 -35.33 35.35 -22.17
C GLY A 598 -35.00 34.75 -23.54
N MET A 599 -33.97 33.92 -23.65
CA MET A 599 -33.50 33.29 -24.89
C MET A 599 -34.36 32.07 -25.26
N LEU A 600 -34.33 31.68 -26.54
CA LEU A 600 -35.01 30.48 -27.02
C LEU A 600 -34.07 29.27 -26.90
N LYS A 601 -34.56 28.14 -26.37
CA LYS A 601 -33.83 26.88 -26.24
C LYS A 601 -34.41 25.82 -27.18
N CYS A 602 -33.53 25.01 -27.77
CA CYS A 602 -33.94 23.83 -28.54
C CYS A 602 -34.46 22.73 -27.58
N PRO A 603 -35.71 22.24 -27.72
CA PRO A 603 -36.27 21.18 -26.87
C PRO A 603 -35.66 19.80 -27.18
N LEU A 604 -34.96 19.66 -28.31
CA LEU A 604 -34.30 18.41 -28.69
C LEU A 604 -32.86 18.31 -28.16
N CYS A 605 -32.10 19.41 -28.14
CA CYS A 605 -30.65 19.36 -27.86
C CYS A 605 -30.21 20.10 -26.59
N HIS A 606 -31.05 20.99 -26.04
CA HIS A 606 -30.86 21.75 -24.80
C HIS A 606 -29.55 22.57 -24.65
N THR A 607 -28.75 22.70 -25.70
CA THR A 607 -27.42 23.36 -25.63
C THR A 607 -27.28 24.65 -26.42
N GLU A 608 -28.14 24.91 -27.40
CA GLU A 608 -28.10 26.17 -28.15
C GLU A 608 -29.22 27.08 -27.63
N ARG A 609 -28.82 28.28 -27.20
CA ARG A 609 -29.68 29.41 -26.85
C ARG A 609 -29.67 30.39 -28.03
N PHE A 610 -30.81 30.59 -28.66
CA PHE A 610 -30.99 31.48 -29.81
C PHE A 610 -31.56 32.82 -29.36
N HIS A 611 -31.19 33.89 -30.06
CA HIS A 611 -31.77 35.21 -29.85
C HIS A 611 -33.06 35.39 -30.66
N ASN A 612 -33.12 34.77 -31.85
CA ASN A 612 -34.23 34.94 -32.78
C ASN A 612 -34.92 33.61 -33.15
N VAL A 613 -36.24 33.66 -33.36
CA VAL A 613 -37.05 32.48 -33.77
C VAL A 613 -36.53 31.86 -35.07
N LYS A 614 -36.06 32.66 -36.04
CA LYS A 614 -35.47 32.18 -37.31
C LYS A 614 -34.16 31.40 -37.13
N GLU A 615 -33.37 31.68 -36.10
CA GLU A 615 -32.13 30.95 -35.80
C GLU A 615 -32.46 29.53 -35.31
N ALA A 616 -33.52 29.40 -34.51
CA ALA A 616 -34.01 28.11 -34.04
C ALA A 616 -34.56 27.24 -35.18
N TRP A 617 -35.38 27.79 -36.09
CA TRP A 617 -35.85 27.05 -37.28
C TRP A 617 -34.69 26.57 -38.16
N ASN A 618 -33.72 27.45 -38.46
CA ASN A 618 -32.51 27.05 -39.20
C ASN A 618 -31.70 25.92 -38.51
N HIS A 619 -31.78 25.79 -37.17
CA HIS A 619 -31.18 24.69 -36.40
C HIS A 619 -31.97 23.37 -36.50
N PHE A 620 -33.30 23.42 -36.63
CA PHE A 620 -34.13 22.22 -36.88
C PHE A 620 -34.04 21.72 -38.32
N ASP A 621 -34.01 22.63 -39.31
CA ASP A 621 -34.04 22.31 -40.74
C ASP A 621 -32.70 21.80 -41.28
N SER A 622 -31.57 22.26 -40.73
CA SER A 622 -30.23 21.82 -41.14
C SER A 622 -29.89 20.43 -40.60
N GLU A 623 -29.74 19.42 -41.47
CA GLU A 623 -29.65 17.98 -41.10
C GLU A 623 -28.52 17.55 -40.14
N ASN A 624 -27.53 18.42 -39.88
CA ASN A 624 -26.46 18.15 -38.90
C ASN A 624 -26.21 19.32 -37.91
N ARG A 625 -27.09 20.33 -37.80
CA ARG A 625 -26.98 21.35 -36.72
C ARG A 625 -27.50 20.81 -35.38
N CYS A 626 -28.69 20.22 -35.37
CA CYS A 626 -29.27 19.69 -34.14
C CYS A 626 -28.48 18.46 -33.64
N LYS A 627 -27.70 18.65 -32.57
CA LYS A 627 -26.90 17.61 -31.92
C LYS A 627 -27.76 16.50 -31.27
N GLY A 628 -29.06 16.72 -31.13
CA GLY A 628 -30.00 15.75 -30.57
C GLY A 628 -29.93 15.57 -29.06
N THR A 629 -30.79 14.68 -28.56
CA THR A 629 -31.16 14.55 -27.14
C THR A 629 -30.12 13.78 -26.36
N PRO A 630 -29.65 14.28 -25.19
CA PRO A 630 -28.68 13.55 -24.37
C PRO A 630 -29.27 12.22 -23.85
N ILE A 631 -28.56 11.13 -24.10
CA ILE A 631 -28.88 9.79 -23.56
C ILE A 631 -28.10 9.54 -22.26
N GLY A 632 -26.90 10.11 -22.15
CA GLY A 632 -25.98 9.88 -21.04
C GLY A 632 -24.60 10.50 -21.26
N VAL A 633 -23.69 10.21 -20.35
CA VAL A 633 -22.33 10.74 -20.29
C VAL A 633 -21.36 9.62 -20.66
N ARG A 634 -20.40 9.89 -21.55
CA ARG A 634 -19.28 9.00 -21.86
C ARG A 634 -18.08 9.39 -21.02
N VAL A 635 -17.56 8.43 -20.28
CA VAL A 635 -16.42 8.61 -19.37
C VAL A 635 -15.28 7.68 -19.77
N ARG A 636 -14.06 8.02 -19.36
CA ARG A 636 -12.86 7.19 -19.51
C ARG A 636 -12.37 6.78 -18.13
N LEU A 637 -11.88 5.55 -18.03
CA LEU A 637 -11.20 5.00 -16.86
C LEU A 637 -9.69 5.00 -17.08
N ASP A 638 -8.96 5.05 -15.97
CA ASP A 638 -7.49 5.12 -15.99
C ASP A 638 -6.86 3.82 -16.54
N ASN A 639 -7.55 2.69 -16.39
CA ASN A 639 -7.23 1.40 -17.01
C ASN A 639 -7.57 1.30 -18.52
N GLY A 640 -7.95 2.42 -19.14
CA GLY A 640 -8.23 2.51 -20.58
C GLY A 640 -9.65 2.13 -21.01
N CYS A 641 -10.47 1.54 -20.13
CA CYS A 641 -11.86 1.19 -20.45
C CYS A 641 -12.75 2.42 -20.68
N THR A 642 -13.79 2.25 -21.50
CA THR A 642 -14.80 3.28 -21.77
C THR A 642 -16.05 3.07 -20.93
N GLY A 643 -16.37 4.02 -20.06
CA GLY A 643 -17.57 3.99 -19.24
C GLY A 643 -18.74 4.74 -19.88
N PHE A 644 -19.96 4.30 -19.58
CA PHE A 644 -21.19 4.97 -19.96
C PHE A 644 -22.13 5.13 -18.75
N ILE A 645 -22.52 6.38 -18.45
CA ILE A 645 -23.49 6.72 -17.41
C ILE A 645 -24.78 7.15 -18.12
N LYS A 646 -25.86 6.38 -17.94
CA LYS A 646 -27.18 6.72 -18.48
C LYS A 646 -27.72 7.97 -17.76
N LEU A 647 -28.50 8.83 -18.43
CA LEU A 647 -28.93 10.11 -17.85
C LEU A 647 -29.69 9.95 -16.52
N ARG A 648 -30.52 8.90 -16.39
CA ARG A 648 -31.23 8.51 -15.16
C ARG A 648 -30.33 8.04 -14.01
N ASP A 649 -29.09 7.67 -14.32
CA ASP A 649 -28.10 7.08 -13.41
C ASP A 649 -26.98 8.09 -13.07
N LEU A 650 -27.15 9.38 -13.42
CA LEU A 650 -26.21 10.48 -13.15
C LEU A 650 -26.50 11.21 -11.82
N SER A 651 -27.73 11.15 -11.32
CA SER A 651 -28.19 11.81 -10.08
C SER A 651 -29.46 11.13 -9.57
N ASP A 652 -29.77 11.34 -8.29
CA ASP A 652 -31.03 10.93 -7.66
C ASP A 652 -32.20 11.84 -8.09
N SER A 653 -31.88 13.08 -8.45
CA SER A 653 -32.81 14.03 -9.07
C SER A 653 -33.00 13.74 -10.55
N SER A 654 -34.20 13.95 -11.09
CA SER A 654 -34.40 14.00 -12.55
C SER A 654 -33.54 15.11 -13.17
N ILE A 655 -32.83 14.79 -14.25
CA ILE A 655 -31.98 15.71 -15.01
C ILE A 655 -32.35 15.59 -16.49
N THR A 656 -32.68 16.72 -17.12
CA THR A 656 -32.95 16.79 -18.56
C THR A 656 -31.67 17.07 -19.37
N ASN A 657 -30.70 17.77 -18.79
CA ASN A 657 -29.45 18.16 -19.45
C ASN A 657 -28.21 17.83 -18.57
N PRO A 658 -27.35 16.87 -18.96
CA PRO A 658 -26.23 16.44 -18.11
C PRO A 658 -25.19 17.54 -17.84
N LEU A 659 -25.13 18.58 -18.67
CA LEU A 659 -24.21 19.72 -18.53
C LEU A 659 -24.47 20.58 -17.27
N GLU A 660 -25.67 20.48 -16.68
CA GLU A 660 -25.99 21.14 -15.42
C GLU A 660 -25.28 20.49 -14.22
N ARG A 661 -24.93 19.20 -14.34
CA ARG A 661 -24.42 18.37 -13.24
C ARG A 661 -22.95 17.97 -13.38
N VAL A 662 -22.44 17.83 -14.61
CA VAL A 662 -21.03 17.48 -14.90
C VAL A 662 -20.50 18.24 -16.13
N LYS A 663 -19.19 18.52 -16.14
CA LYS A 663 -18.48 19.21 -17.23
C LYS A 663 -17.54 18.26 -17.97
N LEU A 664 -17.17 18.59 -19.21
CA LEU A 664 -16.10 17.89 -19.93
C LEU A 664 -14.77 17.99 -19.15
N HIS A 665 -14.00 16.90 -19.18
CA HIS A 665 -12.75 16.67 -18.45
C HIS A 665 -12.86 16.67 -16.91
N GLN A 666 -14.06 16.79 -16.35
CA GLN A 666 -14.28 16.64 -14.92
C GLN A 666 -14.11 15.17 -14.52
N VAL A 667 -13.31 14.93 -13.47
CA VAL A 667 -13.26 13.64 -12.78
C VAL A 667 -14.45 13.54 -11.82
N ILE A 668 -15.15 12.42 -11.87
CA ILE A 668 -16.28 12.07 -11.00
C ILE A 668 -16.07 10.66 -10.42
N TYR A 669 -16.77 10.34 -9.35
CA TYR A 669 -16.86 8.98 -8.83
C TYR A 669 -18.07 8.28 -9.45
N ALA A 670 -17.94 6.99 -9.74
CA ALA A 670 -19.02 6.15 -10.21
C ALA A 670 -18.90 4.72 -9.66
N ARG A 671 -20.01 3.97 -9.58
CA ARG A 671 -19.99 2.50 -9.35
C ARG A 671 -20.25 1.73 -10.63
N ILE A 672 -19.60 0.57 -10.76
CA ILE A 672 -19.80 -0.37 -11.87
C ILE A 672 -21.16 -1.08 -11.73
N ILE A 673 -22.03 -0.96 -12.73
CA ILE A 673 -23.28 -1.75 -12.80
C ILE A 673 -23.07 -3.02 -13.62
N TYR A 674 -22.36 -2.92 -14.75
CA TYR A 674 -22.16 -4.02 -15.70
C TYR A 674 -20.86 -3.86 -16.48
N ILE A 675 -20.18 -4.97 -16.79
CA ILE A 675 -18.91 -5.01 -17.52
C ILE A 675 -19.09 -5.78 -18.83
N ASN A 676 -18.85 -5.11 -19.96
CA ASN A 676 -18.79 -5.73 -21.27
C ASN A 676 -17.34 -6.01 -21.65
N ILE A 677 -16.86 -7.20 -21.24
CA ILE A 677 -15.49 -7.68 -21.43
C ILE A 677 -15.08 -7.60 -22.92
N LYS A 678 -15.94 -8.09 -23.84
CA LYS A 678 -15.69 -8.09 -25.29
C LYS A 678 -15.44 -6.71 -25.89
N GLN A 679 -16.08 -5.67 -25.35
CA GLN A 679 -16.00 -4.30 -25.89
C GLN A 679 -15.04 -3.37 -25.11
N PHE A 680 -14.50 -3.84 -23.99
CA PHE A 680 -13.70 -3.06 -23.04
C PHE A 680 -14.48 -1.84 -22.50
N SER A 681 -15.79 -2.03 -22.29
CA SER A 681 -16.71 -0.97 -21.87
C SER A 681 -17.53 -1.37 -20.64
N VAL A 682 -17.95 -0.36 -19.86
CA VAL A 682 -18.71 -0.56 -18.62
C VAL A 682 -19.89 0.39 -18.50
N ASP A 683 -21.02 -0.10 -18.00
CA ASP A 683 -22.15 0.73 -17.59
C ASP A 683 -21.97 1.14 -16.11
N LEU A 684 -22.17 2.43 -15.83
CA LEU A 684 -21.81 3.06 -14.56
C LEU A 684 -22.97 3.90 -13.98
N THR A 685 -23.02 4.05 -12.66
CA THR A 685 -23.89 5.01 -11.94
C THR A 685 -23.09 6.02 -11.13
N SER A 686 -23.58 7.26 -11.07
CA SER A 686 -23.08 8.38 -10.28
C SER A 686 -24.16 8.98 -9.36
N LYS A 687 -25.29 8.29 -9.12
CA LYS A 687 -26.30 8.75 -8.13
C LYS A 687 -25.69 8.82 -6.73
N SER A 688 -26.15 9.75 -5.90
CA SER A 688 -25.62 9.92 -4.53
C SER A 688 -25.96 8.72 -3.65
N SER A 689 -27.17 8.16 -3.81
CA SER A 689 -27.61 6.92 -3.14
C SER A 689 -26.76 5.72 -3.55
N ASP A 690 -26.55 5.54 -4.86
CA ASP A 690 -25.73 4.44 -5.38
C ASP A 690 -24.26 4.56 -4.93
N LEU A 691 -23.69 5.77 -4.98
CA LEU A 691 -22.32 6.05 -4.53
C LEU A 691 -22.12 5.77 -3.03
N ARG A 692 -23.09 6.15 -2.19
CA ARG A 692 -23.09 5.81 -0.76
C ARG A 692 -23.37 4.33 -0.49
N ASP A 693 -23.88 3.58 -1.47
CA ASP A 693 -24.42 2.22 -1.32
C ASP A 693 -25.43 2.12 -0.17
N ASP A 694 -26.43 3.02 -0.18
CA ASP A 694 -27.49 3.10 0.84
C ASP A 694 -28.33 1.81 0.97
N ASN A 695 -28.18 0.86 0.03
CA ASN A 695 -28.88 -0.42 -0.01
C ASN A 695 -27.99 -1.63 0.33
N GLU A 696 -26.73 -1.43 0.75
CA GLU A 696 -25.70 -2.47 1.00
C GLU A 696 -25.57 -3.52 -0.14
N ARG A 697 -25.66 -3.10 -1.41
CA ARG A 697 -25.69 -3.99 -2.59
C ARG A 697 -24.32 -4.36 -3.15
N TRP A 698 -23.30 -3.57 -2.86
CA TRP A 698 -22.05 -3.56 -3.65
C TRP A 698 -20.78 -3.52 -2.81
N ARG A 699 -20.85 -3.03 -1.58
CA ARG A 699 -19.72 -3.05 -0.66
C ARG A 699 -19.28 -4.48 -0.34
N PRO A 700 -17.96 -4.72 -0.15
CA PRO A 700 -17.48 -5.99 0.38
C PRO A 700 -18.17 -6.36 1.69
N ILE A 701 -18.66 -7.60 1.79
CA ILE A 701 -19.35 -8.11 2.97
C ILE A 701 -18.40 -8.03 4.17
N LYS A 702 -18.86 -7.34 5.23
CA LYS A 702 -18.14 -7.19 6.51
C LYS A 702 -17.98 -8.56 7.20
N ASP A 703 -16.90 -8.72 7.96
CA ASP A 703 -16.62 -9.94 8.74
C ASP A 703 -17.79 -10.29 9.68
N ALA A 704 -17.98 -11.57 10.01
CA ALA A 704 -19.01 -12.01 10.95
C ALA A 704 -18.82 -11.42 12.36
N TYR A 705 -17.58 -11.08 12.71
CA TYR A 705 -17.17 -10.48 13.99
C TYR A 705 -17.02 -8.94 13.91
N TYR A 706 -17.73 -8.28 12.99
CA TYR A 706 -17.57 -6.83 12.75
C TYR A 706 -18.38 -5.96 13.72
N ASP A 707 -17.72 -5.02 14.39
CA ASP A 707 -18.37 -4.10 15.33
C ASP A 707 -19.02 -2.90 14.61
N ARG A 708 -20.32 -3.03 14.30
CA ARG A 708 -21.14 -1.96 13.73
C ARG A 708 -21.46 -0.83 14.74
N ALA A 709 -21.39 -1.10 16.05
CA ALA A 709 -21.69 -0.10 17.07
C ALA A 709 -20.52 0.88 17.22
N LEU A 710 -19.30 0.35 17.39
CA LEU A 710 -18.07 1.14 17.47
C LEU A 710 -17.82 1.95 16.18
N GLU A 711 -18.11 1.39 15.02
CA GLU A 711 -18.09 2.12 13.74
C GLU A 711 -19.02 3.35 13.75
N THR A 712 -20.23 3.19 14.30
CA THR A 712 -21.23 4.27 14.37
C THR A 712 -20.81 5.36 15.35
N GLU A 713 -20.20 5.01 16.48
CA GLU A 713 -19.66 5.95 17.46
C GLU A 713 -18.47 6.76 16.89
N ASP A 714 -17.47 6.09 16.29
CA ASP A 714 -16.32 6.75 15.65
C ASP A 714 -16.74 7.72 14.53
N LEU A 715 -17.76 7.34 13.73
CA LEU A 715 -18.32 8.20 12.69
C LEU A 715 -19.03 9.44 13.25
N ALA A 716 -19.81 9.29 14.33
CA ALA A 716 -20.49 10.40 14.99
C ALA A 716 -19.49 11.38 15.65
N GLU A 717 -18.42 10.89 16.28
CA GLU A 717 -17.34 11.75 16.77
C GLU A 717 -16.61 12.47 15.63
N ALA A 718 -16.30 11.78 14.54
CA ALA A 718 -15.63 12.35 13.38
C ALA A 718 -16.47 13.44 12.68
N GLU A 719 -17.80 13.28 12.59
CA GLU A 719 -18.68 14.31 12.07
C GLU A 719 -18.77 15.53 12.99
N LYS A 720 -18.92 15.30 14.31
CA LYS A 720 -18.89 16.36 15.32
C LYS A 720 -17.60 17.17 15.28
N GLU A 721 -16.44 16.51 15.06
CA GLU A 721 -15.16 17.21 14.88
C GLU A 721 -15.11 18.01 13.56
N LYS A 722 -15.69 17.51 12.46
CA LYS A 722 -15.81 18.27 11.19
C LYS A 722 -16.67 19.52 11.37
N GLN A 723 -17.84 19.40 12.00
CA GLN A 723 -18.75 20.52 12.25
C GLN A 723 -18.06 21.61 13.11
N LEU A 724 -17.34 21.22 14.17
CA LEU A 724 -16.54 22.13 14.99
C LEU A 724 -15.42 22.83 14.20
N LYS A 725 -14.70 22.10 13.32
CA LYS A 725 -13.66 22.66 12.45
C LYS A 725 -14.23 23.63 11.41
N GLN A 726 -15.40 23.35 10.85
CA GLN A 726 -16.06 24.25 9.91
C GLN A 726 -16.52 25.55 10.60
N ALA A 727 -17.22 25.45 11.74
CA ALA A 727 -17.65 26.60 12.53
C ALA A 727 -16.48 27.44 13.09
N ALA A 728 -15.29 26.85 13.24
CA ALA A 728 -14.06 27.57 13.56
C ALA A 728 -13.48 28.31 12.32
N LYS A 729 -13.56 27.71 11.13
CA LYS A 729 -13.08 28.30 9.87
C LYS A 729 -13.93 29.50 9.43
N GLU A 730 -15.25 29.45 9.65
CA GLU A 730 -16.18 30.54 9.35
C GLU A 730 -15.92 31.81 10.19
N ARG A 731 -15.13 31.71 11.28
CA ARG A 731 -14.70 32.85 12.11
C ARG A 731 -13.42 33.53 11.61
N SER A 732 -12.89 33.16 10.43
CA SER A 732 -11.61 33.69 9.95
C SER A 732 -11.71 35.06 9.26
N TYR A 733 -11.22 36.09 9.95
CA TYR A 733 -10.55 37.29 9.41
C TYR A 733 -11.03 37.85 8.04
N ILE A 734 -11.91 38.86 8.10
CA ILE A 734 -12.37 39.64 6.94
C ILE A 734 -11.44 40.84 6.70
N LYS A 735 -10.79 40.90 5.52
CA LYS A 735 -10.01 42.09 5.09
C LYS A 735 -10.94 43.30 4.86
N ARG A 736 -10.50 44.49 5.24
CA ARG A 736 -11.25 45.76 5.13
C ARG A 736 -10.62 46.73 4.13
N VAL A 737 -11.42 47.65 3.62
CA VAL A 737 -10.96 48.73 2.73
C VAL A 737 -11.21 50.07 3.43
N ILE A 738 -10.30 50.40 4.36
CA ILE A 738 -10.31 51.64 5.14
C ILE A 738 -9.05 52.42 4.75
N ALA A 739 -9.22 53.63 4.23
CA ALA A 739 -8.13 54.49 3.78
C ALA A 739 -7.65 55.38 4.95
N HIS A 740 -6.72 54.87 5.76
CA HIS A 740 -6.11 55.60 6.87
C HIS A 740 -4.64 55.20 7.05
N PRO A 741 -3.68 56.12 7.26
CA PRO A 741 -2.25 55.80 7.32
C PRO A 741 -1.83 54.82 8.42
N SER A 742 -2.56 54.80 9.54
CA SER A 742 -2.31 53.87 10.65
C SER A 742 -3.11 52.58 10.56
N PHE A 743 -4.02 52.44 9.58
CA PHE A 743 -4.82 51.23 9.40
C PHE A 743 -4.10 50.18 8.57
N MET A 744 -3.97 48.96 9.12
CA MET A 744 -3.38 47.82 8.42
C MET A 744 -4.21 46.54 8.58
N ASN A 745 -4.40 45.85 7.46
CA ASN A 745 -5.01 44.52 7.40
C ASN A 745 -4.03 43.42 7.87
N ILE A 746 -3.65 43.46 9.15
CA ILE A 746 -2.76 42.49 9.79
C ILE A 746 -3.37 41.87 11.06
N ASN A 747 -2.88 40.70 11.45
CA ASN A 747 -3.26 40.03 12.71
C ASN A 747 -2.44 40.57 13.90
N TYR A 748 -2.67 40.05 15.11
CA TYR A 748 -1.94 40.51 16.30
C TYR A 748 -0.43 40.24 16.25
N THR A 749 0.01 39.05 15.84
CA THR A 749 1.45 38.68 15.85
C THR A 749 2.26 39.44 14.79
N GLU A 750 1.65 39.76 13.66
CA GLU A 750 2.26 40.64 12.65
C GLU A 750 2.24 42.12 13.08
N CYS A 751 1.21 42.56 13.78
CA CYS A 751 1.16 43.89 14.41
C CYS A 751 2.25 44.05 15.48
N GLU A 752 2.47 43.03 16.31
CA GLU A 752 3.54 42.97 17.29
C GLU A 752 4.93 43.03 16.65
N ARG A 753 5.14 42.29 15.54
CA ARG A 753 6.37 42.36 14.73
C ARG A 753 6.65 43.78 14.23
N ILE A 754 5.64 44.49 13.68
CA ILE A 754 5.80 45.84 13.12
C ILE A 754 5.93 46.91 14.22
N LEU A 755 5.22 46.78 15.34
CA LEU A 755 5.37 47.69 16.48
C LEU A 755 6.71 47.51 17.18
N SER A 756 7.34 46.32 17.15
CA SER A 756 8.68 46.12 17.73
C SER A 756 9.71 47.11 17.16
N THR A 757 9.66 47.37 15.84
CA THR A 757 10.58 48.26 15.10
C THR A 757 10.19 49.74 15.12
N LYS A 758 9.09 50.12 15.77
CA LYS A 758 8.56 51.49 15.83
C LYS A 758 8.89 52.20 17.15
N ASP A 759 8.75 53.51 17.18
CA ASP A 759 9.04 54.34 18.35
C ASP A 759 7.97 54.23 19.46
N LEU A 760 8.26 54.81 20.63
CA LEU A 760 7.35 54.83 21.77
C LEU A 760 6.13 55.74 21.48
N GLY A 761 4.93 55.25 21.80
CA GLY A 761 3.66 55.94 21.50
C GLY A 761 3.06 55.62 20.13
N ASP A 762 3.81 54.96 19.25
CA ASP A 762 3.37 54.64 17.89
C ASP A 762 2.24 53.59 17.88
N ALA A 763 1.25 53.77 16.99
CA ALA A 763 0.00 53.01 16.98
C ALA A 763 -0.33 52.40 15.62
N ILE A 764 -0.99 51.23 15.64
CA ILE A 764 -1.53 50.53 14.48
C ILE A 764 -2.99 50.17 14.74
N ILE A 765 -3.86 50.53 13.80
CA ILE A 765 -5.28 50.19 13.80
C ILE A 765 -5.46 48.95 12.92
N ARG A 766 -6.12 47.91 13.43
CA ARG A 766 -6.32 46.64 12.71
C ARG A 766 -7.75 46.10 12.92
N PRO A 767 -8.25 45.20 12.05
CA PRO A 767 -9.51 44.51 12.30
C PRO A 767 -9.49 43.78 13.67
N SER A 768 -10.60 43.84 14.40
CA SER A 768 -10.77 43.04 15.61
C SER A 768 -11.12 41.59 15.25
N SER A 769 -10.70 40.64 16.09
CA SER A 769 -11.08 39.23 15.97
C SER A 769 -12.37 38.89 16.72
N LYS A 770 -13.05 39.89 17.32
CA LYS A 770 -14.28 39.70 18.11
C LYS A 770 -15.54 39.64 17.24
N ALA A 771 -15.72 40.61 16.35
CA ALA A 771 -16.90 40.79 15.51
C ALA A 771 -16.60 41.70 14.31
N SER A 772 -17.54 41.77 13.36
CA SER A 772 -17.47 42.69 12.21
C SER A 772 -17.39 44.17 12.59
N ASP A 773 -17.93 44.53 13.75
CA ASP A 773 -18.18 45.93 14.12
C ASP A 773 -17.26 46.42 15.24
N HIS A 774 -16.08 45.80 15.29
CA HIS A 774 -14.98 46.17 16.17
C HIS A 774 -13.68 46.36 15.38
N LEU A 775 -12.94 47.41 15.71
CA LEU A 775 -11.52 47.57 15.38
C LEU A 775 -10.70 47.39 16.65
N THR A 776 -9.41 47.07 16.51
CA THR A 776 -8.47 47.08 17.63
C THR A 776 -7.31 48.00 17.32
N ILE A 777 -7.10 49.02 18.15
CA ILE A 777 -5.91 49.86 18.09
C ILE A 777 -4.85 49.26 19.01
N THR A 778 -3.69 48.93 18.45
CA THR A 778 -2.55 48.37 19.17
C THR A 778 -1.44 49.42 19.19
N TRP A 779 -0.95 49.83 20.36
CA TRP A 779 0.10 50.84 20.46
C TRP A 779 1.24 50.45 21.41
N LYS A 780 2.45 50.98 21.15
CA LYS A 780 3.68 50.65 21.86
C LYS A 780 3.88 51.54 23.09
N LEU A 781 3.85 50.95 24.29
CA LEU A 781 4.16 51.68 25.53
C LEU A 781 5.66 51.67 25.81
N VAL A 782 6.27 50.48 25.72
CA VAL A 782 7.70 50.18 25.93
C VAL A 782 8.06 49.00 25.04
N ASP A 783 9.34 48.77 24.74
CA ASP A 783 9.80 47.55 24.08
C ASP A 783 9.29 46.29 24.82
N GLY A 784 8.59 45.42 24.10
CA GLY A 784 7.94 44.23 24.65
C GLY A 784 6.67 44.49 25.48
N VAL A 785 6.09 45.70 25.46
CA VAL A 785 4.80 46.00 26.11
C VAL A 785 3.88 46.80 25.18
N LEU A 786 2.88 46.11 24.63
CA LEU A 786 1.85 46.68 23.76
C LEU A 786 0.50 46.76 24.49
N HIS A 787 -0.31 47.77 24.18
CA HIS A 787 -1.70 47.87 24.64
C HIS A 787 -2.68 47.74 23.48
N ASN A 788 -3.67 46.86 23.63
CA ASN A 788 -4.78 46.69 22.70
C ASN A 788 -6.02 47.40 23.25
N ILE A 789 -6.51 48.40 22.53
CA ILE A 789 -7.77 49.12 22.79
C ILE A 789 -8.80 48.62 21.77
N ASP A 790 -10.00 48.23 22.24
CA ASP A 790 -11.09 47.76 21.39
C ASP A 790 -12.05 48.92 21.11
N VAL A 791 -12.31 49.18 19.83
CA VAL A 791 -13.14 50.32 19.34
C VAL A 791 -14.38 49.75 18.68
N ILE A 792 -15.56 50.15 19.17
CA ILE A 792 -16.85 49.69 18.66
C ILE A 792 -17.34 50.66 17.59
N GLU A 793 -17.67 50.14 16.41
CA GLU A 793 -18.17 50.91 15.27
C GLU A 793 -19.70 50.89 15.23
N LYS A 794 -20.36 52.05 15.13
CA LYS A 794 -21.81 52.15 14.91
C LYS A 794 -22.15 52.80 13.56
N SER A 795 -23.39 52.59 13.12
CA SER A 795 -23.99 53.20 11.91
C SER A 795 -23.18 52.94 10.63
N LYS A 796 -22.91 51.67 10.34
CA LYS A 796 -22.25 51.23 9.09
C LYS A 796 -23.19 51.20 7.90
N THR A 797 -22.64 51.47 6.72
CA THR A 797 -23.30 51.25 5.42
C THR A 797 -23.00 49.87 4.83
N ASN A 798 -21.82 49.32 5.09
CA ASN A 798 -21.39 47.99 4.66
C ASN A 798 -20.34 47.44 5.64
N GLN A 799 -20.31 46.12 5.82
CA GLN A 799 -19.38 45.41 6.71
C GLN A 799 -17.88 45.54 6.33
N PHE A 800 -17.58 46.02 5.12
CA PHE A 800 -16.19 46.30 4.67
C PHE A 800 -15.70 47.72 4.98
N SER A 801 -16.61 48.63 5.33
CA SER A 801 -16.37 50.06 5.54
C SER A 801 -16.27 50.42 7.02
N LEU A 802 -15.67 51.58 7.30
CA LEU A 802 -15.65 52.21 8.63
C LEU A 802 -17.07 52.68 9.04
N GLY A 803 -17.43 52.54 10.31
CA GLY A 803 -18.66 53.10 10.88
C GLY A 803 -18.63 54.64 10.98
N LYS A 804 -19.82 55.27 10.99
CA LYS A 804 -19.97 56.75 11.12
C LYS A 804 -19.83 57.28 12.55
N ARG A 805 -19.72 56.40 13.55
CA ARG A 805 -19.39 56.73 14.94
C ARG A 805 -18.49 55.65 15.50
N LEU A 806 -17.45 56.07 16.20
CA LEU A 806 -16.49 55.19 16.85
C LEU A 806 -16.59 55.38 18.37
N LEU A 807 -16.58 54.28 19.12
CA LEU A 807 -16.82 54.28 20.56
C LEU A 807 -15.71 53.56 21.29
N ILE A 808 -15.18 54.19 22.33
CA ILE A 808 -14.28 53.55 23.31
C ILE A 808 -14.98 53.53 24.66
N ILE A 809 -15.00 52.36 25.31
CA ILE A 809 -15.57 52.18 26.63
C ILE A 809 -14.41 51.93 27.61
N ASP A 810 -14.24 52.75 28.65
CA ASP A 810 -13.29 52.44 29.73
C ASP A 810 -13.83 51.21 30.50
N PRO A 811 -13.12 50.06 30.50
CA PRO A 811 -13.59 48.83 31.13
C PRO A 811 -13.64 48.90 32.66
N ARG A 812 -13.30 50.04 33.28
CA ARG A 812 -13.30 50.26 34.74
C ARG A 812 -14.30 51.30 35.21
N THR A 813 -14.69 52.26 34.37
CA THR A 813 -15.72 53.28 34.72
C THR A 813 -17.03 53.08 33.96
N GLN A 814 -17.04 52.28 32.89
CA GLN A 814 -18.15 52.13 31.93
C GLN A 814 -18.55 53.42 31.20
N GLU A 815 -17.76 54.49 31.34
CA GLU A 815 -17.91 55.70 30.54
C GLU A 815 -17.60 55.37 29.08
N THR A 816 -18.44 55.88 28.18
CA THR A 816 -18.32 55.67 26.73
C THR A 816 -17.98 57.00 26.08
N GLU A 817 -16.81 57.09 25.47
CA GLU A 817 -16.36 58.24 24.68
C GLU A 817 -16.75 58.00 23.21
N GLU A 818 -17.50 58.94 22.61
CA GLU A 818 -17.79 58.94 21.16
C GLU A 818 -16.75 59.79 20.41
N PHE A 819 -16.31 59.29 19.25
CA PHE A 819 -15.35 59.93 18.34
C PHE A 819 -15.90 59.92 16.90
N GLU A 820 -15.54 60.94 16.12
CA GLU A 820 -16.03 61.08 14.73
C GLU A 820 -15.15 60.32 13.72
N ASP A 821 -13.82 60.31 13.91
CA ASP A 821 -12.87 59.59 13.05
C ASP A 821 -11.71 58.92 13.81
N LEU A 822 -10.81 58.27 13.06
CA LEU A 822 -9.67 57.54 13.61
C LEU A 822 -8.52 58.45 14.07
N ASP A 823 -8.34 59.62 13.45
CA ASP A 823 -7.28 60.57 13.81
C ASP A 823 -7.64 61.35 15.09
N GLU A 824 -8.93 61.62 15.34
CA GLU A 824 -9.41 62.12 16.62
C GLU A 824 -9.04 61.15 17.75
N ILE A 825 -9.27 59.84 17.59
CA ILE A 825 -8.88 58.83 18.60
C ILE A 825 -7.36 58.85 18.83
N LEU A 826 -6.55 58.90 17.77
CA LEU A 826 -5.09 58.95 17.90
C LEU A 826 -4.64 60.23 18.63
N ALA A 827 -5.21 61.39 18.29
CA ALA A 827 -4.82 62.70 18.84
C ALA A 827 -5.36 62.97 20.25
N ARG A 828 -6.58 62.51 20.57
CA ARG A 828 -7.32 62.81 21.81
C ARG A 828 -7.19 61.72 22.87
N TYR A 829 -7.11 60.45 22.47
CA TYR A 829 -7.02 59.32 23.40
C TYR A 829 -5.58 58.82 23.57
N ILE A 830 -4.91 58.48 22.47
CA ILE A 830 -3.59 57.81 22.54
C ILE A 830 -2.45 58.80 22.78
N LYS A 831 -2.41 59.95 22.09
CA LYS A 831 -1.30 60.91 22.20
C LYS A 831 -1.09 61.47 23.63
N PRO A 832 -2.12 61.83 24.42
CA PRO A 832 -1.93 62.23 25.82
C PRO A 832 -1.40 61.11 26.71
N MET A 833 -1.86 59.87 26.48
CA MET A 833 -1.35 58.69 27.20
C MET A 833 0.11 58.40 26.83
N ALA A 834 0.48 58.51 25.56
CA ALA A 834 1.85 58.32 25.08
C ALA A 834 2.81 59.37 25.66
N ASN A 835 2.42 60.65 25.66
CA ASN A 835 3.19 61.72 26.32
C ASN A 835 3.40 61.41 27.82
N THR A 836 2.31 61.06 28.53
CA THR A 836 2.36 60.70 29.95
C THR A 836 3.28 59.49 30.20
N VAL A 837 3.28 58.49 29.33
CA VAL A 837 4.19 57.33 29.37
C VAL A 837 5.65 57.75 29.15
N SER A 838 5.90 58.67 28.22
CA SER A 838 7.25 59.23 27.99
C SER A 838 7.80 59.98 29.21
N ASP A 839 6.98 60.81 29.86
CA ASP A 839 7.32 61.50 31.12
C ASP A 839 7.69 60.50 32.24
N ILE A 840 6.99 59.35 32.29
CA ILE A 840 7.27 58.29 33.27
C ILE A 840 8.59 57.57 32.97
N ILE A 841 8.89 57.30 31.69
CA ILE A 841 10.10 56.58 31.27
C ILE A 841 11.35 57.46 31.41
N THR A 842 11.23 58.75 31.09
CA THR A 842 12.33 59.73 31.20
C THR A 842 12.61 60.18 32.64
N HIS A 843 11.69 59.93 33.58
CA HIS A 843 11.87 60.30 34.98
C HIS A 843 13.04 59.53 35.65
N LYS A 844 13.95 60.26 36.31
CA LYS A 844 15.23 59.79 36.90
C LYS A 844 15.20 58.61 37.89
N TYR A 845 14.02 58.17 38.34
CA TYR A 845 13.86 56.97 39.18
C TYR A 845 13.04 55.86 38.49
N TYR A 846 12.84 55.97 37.17
CA TYR A 846 12.36 54.86 36.35
C TYR A 846 13.41 53.75 36.29
N CYS A 847 12.96 52.50 36.35
CA CYS A 847 13.79 51.31 36.29
C CYS A 847 13.27 50.42 35.16
N ASN A 848 13.89 50.52 33.98
CA ASN A 848 13.64 49.57 32.91
C ASN A 848 14.26 48.21 33.27
N LEU A 849 13.43 47.27 33.73
CA LEU A 849 13.84 45.91 34.14
C LEU A 849 14.13 44.97 32.93
N SER A 850 14.46 45.53 31.77
CA SER A 850 14.61 44.80 30.49
C SER A 850 16.06 44.69 29.99
N GLN A 851 17.03 45.28 30.68
CA GLN A 851 18.46 45.17 30.35
C GLN A 851 19.19 44.29 31.39
N PRO A 852 20.09 43.38 30.95
CA PRO A 852 21.00 42.68 31.85
C PRO A 852 22.04 43.64 32.44
N LEU A 853 22.54 43.32 33.63
CA LEU A 853 23.61 44.09 34.28
C LEU A 853 24.94 43.93 33.51
N PRO A 854 25.74 45.00 33.34
CA PRO A 854 27.10 44.88 32.84
C PRO A 854 27.95 44.09 33.85
N SER A 855 28.61 43.04 33.38
CA SER A 855 29.42 42.15 34.22
C SER A 855 30.85 42.66 34.38
N ALA A 856 31.38 42.55 35.60
CA ALA A 856 32.79 42.69 35.91
C ALA A 856 33.30 41.36 36.49
N THR A 857 34.12 40.66 35.71
CA THR A 857 34.90 39.47 36.08
C THR A 857 36.26 39.87 36.68
N PRO A 858 37.09 38.94 37.22
CA PRO A 858 36.89 37.50 37.45
C PRO A 858 36.89 37.20 38.98
N SER A 859 37.14 36.01 39.56
CA SER A 859 37.60 34.68 39.11
C SER A 859 37.19 33.63 40.15
N GLY A 860 36.91 32.37 39.76
CA GLY A 860 36.78 31.26 40.72
C GLY A 860 36.17 29.98 40.16
N SER A 861 36.81 28.84 40.37
CA SER A 861 36.42 27.51 39.91
C SER A 861 35.57 26.73 40.95
N ALA A 862 34.52 26.02 40.50
CA ALA A 862 34.16 24.68 41.00
C ALA A 862 32.96 24.04 40.24
N THR A 863 33.03 22.72 40.04
CA THR A 863 31.97 21.75 39.70
C THR A 863 31.33 21.17 41.01
N PRO A 864 30.40 20.18 41.04
CA PRO A 864 29.58 19.51 39.99
C PRO A 864 28.06 19.36 40.37
N ALA A 865 27.35 18.45 39.67
CA ALA A 865 26.25 17.60 40.17
C ALA A 865 24.86 18.24 40.51
N GLN A 866 23.74 17.50 40.59
CA GLN A 866 23.17 16.37 39.82
C GLN A 866 21.71 16.15 40.32
N THR A 867 20.95 15.23 39.68
CA THR A 867 19.73 14.56 40.22
C THR A 867 18.38 15.30 40.12
N THR A 868 17.33 14.52 39.84
CA THR A 868 15.92 14.89 39.64
C THR A 868 15.04 14.55 40.85
N THR A 869 13.89 15.24 41.00
CA THR A 869 12.80 14.82 41.91
C THR A 869 11.42 15.25 41.42
N THR A 870 10.41 14.42 41.70
CA THR A 870 8.98 14.64 41.41
C THR A 870 8.24 15.06 42.69
N THR A 871 7.19 15.89 42.62
CA THR A 871 6.33 16.18 43.79
C THR A 871 4.87 16.46 43.40
N THR A 872 3.95 16.14 44.30
CA THR A 872 2.49 16.13 44.10
C THR A 872 1.78 17.35 44.72
N THR A 873 0.55 17.60 44.27
CA THR A 873 -0.43 18.65 44.62
C THR A 873 -0.73 18.84 46.12
N THR A 874 -0.97 20.08 46.58
CA THR A 874 -2.27 20.57 47.16
C THR A 874 -2.27 22.02 47.71
N THR A 875 -3.00 22.90 47.03
CA THR A 875 -3.95 23.95 47.51
C THR A 875 -3.92 24.50 48.96
N THR A 876 -3.90 25.83 49.14
CA THR A 876 -5.11 26.65 49.46
C THR A 876 -4.91 28.19 49.49
N THR A 877 -5.81 28.89 48.78
CA THR A 877 -6.44 30.21 49.04
C THR A 877 -5.75 31.33 49.86
N SER A 878 -5.36 32.44 49.21
CA SER A 878 -6.04 33.76 49.35
C SER A 878 -5.31 34.92 48.63
N GLY A 879 -6.08 35.84 48.02
CA GLY A 879 -5.60 37.09 47.41
C GLY A 879 -4.94 36.96 46.02
N PRO A 880 -5.15 37.92 45.09
CA PRO A 880 -4.45 37.94 43.80
C PRO A 880 -3.06 38.60 43.94
N PRO A 881 -1.95 37.89 43.65
CA PRO A 881 -0.64 38.51 43.52
C PRO A 881 -0.50 39.18 42.13
N PRO A 882 0.08 40.39 42.04
CA PRO A 882 0.46 40.98 40.76
C PRO A 882 1.99 41.00 40.57
N LEU A 883 2.46 41.04 39.31
CA LEU A 883 3.85 40.87 38.85
C LEU A 883 4.41 39.45 38.90
N SER A 884 5.08 39.10 37.79
CA SER A 884 6.26 38.23 37.73
C SER A 884 7.16 38.45 38.95
N THR A 885 7.30 37.38 39.75
CA THR A 885 7.97 37.36 41.06
C THR A 885 9.40 37.92 41.00
N GLU A 886 10.08 37.75 39.86
CA GLU A 886 11.45 38.21 39.65
C GLU A 886 11.56 39.75 39.58
N ALA A 887 10.57 40.42 38.98
CA ALA A 887 10.57 41.88 38.87
C ALA A 887 10.43 42.54 40.25
N GLN A 888 9.58 41.99 41.13
CA GLN A 888 9.50 42.41 42.53
C GLN A 888 10.80 42.10 43.28
N ARG A 889 11.39 40.91 43.09
CA ARG A 889 12.63 40.50 43.76
C ARG A 889 13.78 41.48 43.48
N ILE A 890 13.95 41.88 42.21
CA ILE A 890 14.99 42.85 41.81
C ILE A 890 14.75 44.23 42.44
N LEU A 891 13.51 44.74 42.40
CA LEU A 891 13.18 46.04 43.00
C LEU A 891 13.31 46.05 44.53
N ASN A 892 12.92 44.96 45.18
CA ASN A 892 13.03 44.82 46.64
C ASN A 892 14.48 44.74 47.10
N ASN A 893 15.33 44.00 46.38
CA ASN A 893 16.76 43.99 46.65
C ASN A 893 17.39 45.39 46.51
N ARG A 894 17.05 46.14 45.44
CA ARG A 894 17.52 47.54 45.27
C ARG A 894 17.05 48.46 46.40
N LEU A 895 15.76 48.41 46.77
CA LEU A 895 15.20 49.23 47.84
C LEU A 895 15.85 48.92 49.21
N ILE A 896 16.03 47.64 49.54
CA ILE A 896 16.68 47.20 50.78
C ILE A 896 18.15 47.64 50.81
N GLU A 897 18.87 47.50 49.70
CA GLU A 897 20.28 47.91 49.62
C GLU A 897 20.43 49.43 49.76
N ASP A 898 19.64 50.22 49.05
CA ASP A 898 19.71 51.68 49.15
C ASP A 898 19.27 52.20 50.53
N LYS A 899 18.31 51.53 51.18
CA LYS A 899 17.90 51.82 52.56
C LYS A 899 19.00 51.45 53.57
N ARG A 900 19.79 50.40 53.31
CA ARG A 900 21.01 50.06 54.07
C ARG A 900 22.12 51.09 53.85
N ARG A 901 22.29 51.60 52.62
CA ARG A 901 23.27 52.64 52.27
C ARG A 901 22.90 54.02 52.85
N ASN A 902 21.62 54.37 52.96
CA ASN A 902 21.13 55.67 53.45
C ASN A 902 19.84 55.53 54.31
N PRO A 903 19.93 55.14 55.59
CA PRO A 903 18.76 54.81 56.41
C PRO A 903 17.72 55.94 56.55
N THR A 904 18.16 57.19 56.61
CA THR A 904 17.31 58.38 56.77
C THR A 904 16.53 58.78 55.51
N ARG A 905 16.97 58.34 54.32
CA ARG A 905 16.38 58.73 53.04
C ARG A 905 15.43 57.65 52.53
N ILE A 906 14.18 58.01 52.26
CA ILE A 906 13.25 57.15 51.55
C ILE A 906 13.54 57.27 50.05
N ARG A 907 13.82 56.15 49.39
CA ARG A 907 13.86 56.06 47.93
C ARG A 907 12.60 55.39 47.39
N TYR A 908 12.26 55.73 46.16
CA TYR A 908 11.20 55.12 45.39
C TYR A 908 11.70 54.88 43.95
N TYR A 909 11.13 53.88 43.29
CA TYR A 909 11.37 53.53 41.90
C TYR A 909 10.05 53.37 41.16
N ILE A 910 10.07 53.59 39.85
CA ILE A 910 8.93 53.38 38.96
C ILE A 910 9.29 52.30 37.94
N THR A 911 8.38 51.37 37.64
CA THR A 911 8.50 50.45 36.50
C THR A 911 7.16 50.27 35.79
N ILE A 912 7.15 49.88 34.53
CA ILE A 912 5.93 49.46 33.83
C ILE A 912 5.50 48.05 34.25
N SER A 913 4.20 47.78 34.27
CA SER A 913 3.67 46.42 34.40
C SER A 913 3.56 45.75 33.03
N ARG A 914 4.16 44.56 32.86
CA ARG A 914 4.01 43.77 31.63
C ARG A 914 2.67 43.03 31.55
N GLU A 915 2.10 42.64 32.69
CA GLU A 915 0.78 41.96 32.79
C GLU A 915 -0.40 42.92 32.62
N TYR A 916 -0.21 44.19 33.01
CA TYR A 916 -1.25 45.21 32.97
C TYR A 916 -0.75 46.44 32.22
N PRO A 917 -0.86 46.47 30.88
CA PRO A 917 -0.64 47.68 30.10
C PRO A 917 -1.42 48.87 30.69
N THR A 918 -0.86 50.07 30.51
CA THR A 918 -1.26 51.34 31.16
C THR A 918 -1.10 51.43 32.69
N LYS A 919 -0.73 50.35 33.40
CA LYS A 919 -0.36 50.43 34.82
C LYS A 919 1.16 50.52 35.02
N PHE A 920 1.57 51.43 35.90
CA PHE A 920 2.94 51.59 36.38
C PHE A 920 2.99 51.32 37.88
N LEU A 921 4.06 50.67 38.31
CA LEU A 921 4.31 50.31 39.70
C LEU A 921 5.25 51.31 40.35
N LEU A 922 4.76 52.00 41.37
CA LEU A 922 5.54 52.81 42.29
C LEU A 922 5.98 51.93 43.47
N SER A 923 7.29 51.68 43.59
CA SER A 923 7.87 50.82 44.63
C SER A 923 8.75 51.65 45.57
N TYR A 924 8.49 51.61 46.88
CA TYR A 924 9.17 52.47 47.85
C TYR A 924 9.33 51.80 49.22
N MET A 925 10.27 52.26 50.05
CA MET A 925 10.58 51.61 51.34
C MET A 925 10.70 52.64 52.49
N PRO A 926 9.61 52.94 53.21
CA PRO A 926 9.62 53.89 54.32
C PRO A 926 10.50 53.45 55.50
N VAL A 927 10.25 52.24 56.01
CA VAL A 927 10.82 51.73 57.27
C VAL A 927 11.59 50.42 57.06
N ARG A 928 10.92 49.25 57.17
CA ARG A 928 11.55 47.91 57.08
C ARG A 928 10.95 46.96 56.03
N LYS A 929 9.84 47.33 55.39
CA LYS A 929 9.24 46.58 54.28
C LYS A 929 9.15 47.49 53.04
N PRO A 930 9.44 46.98 51.83
CA PRO A 930 9.06 47.65 50.60
C PRO A 930 7.53 47.60 50.43
N ILE A 931 6.99 48.62 49.77
CA ILE A 931 5.58 48.79 49.44
C ILE A 931 5.51 48.99 47.92
N HIS A 932 4.54 48.33 47.28
CA HIS A 932 4.31 48.38 45.84
C HIS A 932 2.88 48.86 45.60
N GLU A 933 2.72 50.01 44.92
CA GLU A 933 1.41 50.54 44.55
C GLU A 933 1.33 50.80 43.04
N TYR A 934 0.12 50.68 42.49
CA TYR A 934 -0.13 50.97 41.08
C TYR A 934 -0.73 52.36 40.88
N PHE A 935 -0.20 53.08 39.89
CA PHE A 935 -0.93 54.15 39.22
C PHE A 935 -1.27 53.74 37.78
N THR A 936 -2.39 54.26 37.26
CA THR A 936 -2.84 53.99 35.89
C THR A 936 -2.71 55.27 35.05
N VAL A 937 -2.11 55.16 33.87
CA VAL A 937 -2.15 56.23 32.85
C VAL A 937 -3.49 56.15 32.11
N THR A 938 -4.11 57.31 31.91
CA THR A 938 -5.39 57.51 31.21
C THR A 938 -5.29 58.77 30.34
N PRO A 939 -6.20 59.03 29.39
CA PRO A 939 -6.14 60.26 28.57
C PRO A 939 -6.14 61.53 29.41
N ASN A 940 -6.88 61.52 30.52
CA ASN A 940 -7.01 62.62 31.48
C ASN A 940 -5.89 62.65 32.54
N GLY A 941 -4.73 62.05 32.27
CA GLY A 941 -3.57 62.01 33.16
C GLY A 941 -3.46 60.73 33.99
N ILE A 942 -2.89 60.84 35.19
CA ILE A 942 -2.53 59.71 36.06
C ILE A 942 -3.54 59.51 37.19
N ARG A 943 -4.07 58.30 37.30
CA ARG A 943 -4.96 57.85 38.39
C ARG A 943 -4.16 57.11 39.47
N PHE A 944 -4.07 57.66 40.68
CA PHE A 944 -3.33 57.09 41.82
C PHE A 944 -4.12 57.23 43.13
N ARG A 945 -4.23 56.15 43.93
CA ARG A 945 -5.07 56.08 45.15
C ARG A 945 -6.47 56.72 44.98
N SER A 946 -7.14 56.38 43.88
CA SER A 946 -8.46 56.90 43.46
C SER A 946 -8.56 58.42 43.21
N LYS A 947 -7.45 59.16 43.24
CA LYS A 947 -7.37 60.55 42.77
C LYS A 947 -6.83 60.61 41.33
N MET A 948 -7.22 61.65 40.60
CA MET A 948 -6.70 62.00 39.28
C MET A 948 -5.68 63.15 39.43
N PHE A 949 -4.58 63.05 38.70
CA PHE A 949 -3.53 64.06 38.64
C PHE A 949 -3.17 64.32 37.17
N PRO A 950 -3.13 65.57 36.68
CA PRO A 950 -2.85 65.84 35.27
C PRO A 950 -1.39 65.55 34.90
N THR A 951 -0.45 65.65 35.85
CA THR A 951 0.98 65.41 35.58
C THR A 951 1.62 64.38 36.53
N LEU A 952 2.71 63.75 36.06
CA LEU A 952 3.57 62.91 36.91
C LEU A 952 4.21 63.72 38.05
N THR A 953 4.58 64.98 37.79
CA THR A 953 5.19 65.86 38.79
C THR A 953 4.25 66.11 39.97
N GLU A 954 2.97 66.38 39.72
CA GLU A 954 1.95 66.51 40.76
C GLU A 954 1.68 65.17 41.47
N THR A 955 1.54 64.07 40.72
CA THR A 955 1.37 62.73 41.29
C THR A 955 2.48 62.41 42.30
N LEU A 956 3.74 62.66 41.92
CA LEU A 956 4.91 62.41 42.76
C LEU A 956 5.06 63.43 43.88
N ASN A 957 4.63 64.69 43.71
CA ASN A 957 4.64 65.69 44.78
C ASN A 957 3.58 65.38 45.84
N TRP A 958 2.37 64.99 45.42
CA TRP A 958 1.33 64.51 46.34
C TRP A 958 1.79 63.26 47.08
N PHE A 959 2.34 62.26 46.37
CA PHE A 959 2.91 61.05 46.96
C PHE A 959 4.01 61.34 48.01
N LYS A 960 4.95 62.25 47.75
CA LYS A 960 6.02 62.61 48.72
C LYS A 960 5.49 63.10 50.07
N ILE A 961 4.26 63.63 50.11
CA ILE A 961 3.60 64.09 51.33
C ILE A 961 2.76 62.97 51.96
N HIS A 962 2.05 62.18 51.14
CA HIS A 962 1.01 61.22 51.56
C HIS A 962 1.46 59.74 51.56
N TYR A 963 2.77 59.46 51.41
CA TYR A 963 3.31 58.10 51.26
C TYR A 963 3.04 57.18 52.46
N ASN A 964 2.76 57.75 53.64
CA ASN A 964 2.57 57.05 54.90
C ASN A 964 1.09 56.98 55.34
N ASP A 965 0.17 57.50 54.53
CA ASP A 965 -1.27 57.49 54.82
C ASP A 965 -1.83 56.06 54.75
N ASN A 966 -2.56 55.65 55.79
CA ASN A 966 -3.25 54.36 55.80
C ASN A 966 -4.44 54.37 54.82
N VAL A 967 -4.35 53.59 53.75
CA VAL A 967 -5.42 53.46 52.74
C VAL A 967 -6.54 52.58 53.29
N ILE A 968 -7.61 53.20 53.78
CA ILE A 968 -8.86 52.51 54.13
C ILE A 968 -9.62 52.20 52.82
N ALA A 969 -9.91 50.92 52.56
CA ALA A 969 -10.76 50.51 51.45
C ALA A 969 -12.25 50.55 51.87
N PRO A 970 -13.15 51.22 51.11
CA PRO A 970 -14.57 51.26 51.42
C PRO A 970 -15.25 49.92 51.10
N SER A 971 -16.16 49.48 51.97
CA SER A 971 -17.01 48.30 51.77
C SER A 971 -18.45 48.71 51.42
N PRO A 972 -19.10 48.11 50.41
CA PRO A 972 -20.52 48.35 50.13
C PRO A 972 -21.43 47.51 51.05
N MET A 973 -22.48 48.12 51.58
CA MET A 973 -23.53 47.43 52.35
C MET A 973 -24.59 46.78 51.44
N ARG A 974 -25.32 45.80 51.99
CA ARG A 974 -26.57 45.27 51.43
C ARG A 974 -27.76 46.18 51.74
N THR A 975 -28.72 46.23 50.84
CA THR A 975 -30.17 46.34 51.13
C THR A 975 -30.95 45.39 50.23
N SER A 976 -32.15 44.98 50.67
CA SER A 976 -32.88 43.86 50.05
C SER A 976 -34.39 43.91 50.34
N THR A 977 -35.20 43.82 49.28
CA THR A 977 -36.67 43.65 49.33
C THR A 977 -37.05 42.71 48.18
N THR A 978 -37.63 41.50 48.27
CA THR A 978 -38.44 40.74 49.26
C THR A 978 -39.93 40.68 48.86
N THR A 979 -40.45 39.44 48.67
CA THR A 979 -41.90 39.04 48.63
C THR A 979 -42.77 39.50 47.42
N ASN A 980 -43.86 38.82 46.98
CA ASN A 980 -44.50 37.55 47.40
C ASN A 980 -45.45 36.91 46.34
N ILE A 981 -45.64 35.57 46.41
CA ILE A 981 -46.91 34.75 46.36
C ILE A 981 -48.01 35.10 45.28
N ARG A 982 -48.60 34.15 44.51
CA ARG A 982 -49.30 32.91 44.94
C ARG A 982 -49.43 31.78 43.88
N THR A 983 -49.73 30.57 44.40
CA THR A 983 -50.18 29.30 43.76
C THR A 983 -51.44 29.43 42.89
N THR A 984 -51.76 28.53 41.95
CA THR A 984 -52.07 27.07 42.08
C THR A 984 -51.82 26.28 40.75
N GLN A 985 -51.78 24.93 40.63
CA GLN A 985 -51.64 23.76 41.54
C GLN A 985 -51.08 22.52 40.76
N PRO A 986 -50.77 21.36 41.42
CA PRO A 986 -49.97 20.24 40.85
C PRO A 986 -50.80 18.91 40.75
N PRO A 987 -50.27 17.66 40.65
CA PRO A 987 -48.87 17.15 40.65
C PRO A 987 -48.59 16.12 39.49
N LEU A 988 -47.65 15.15 39.46
CA LEU A 988 -46.74 14.54 40.48
C LEU A 988 -45.28 14.26 39.95
N PRO A 989 -44.56 13.10 40.07
CA PRO A 989 -43.11 13.19 40.35
C PRO A 989 -42.12 12.91 39.18
N PRO A 990 -40.87 13.40 39.29
CA PRO A 990 -39.75 13.09 38.40
C PRO A 990 -38.62 12.25 39.08
N PRO A 991 -37.65 11.75 38.29
CA PRO A 991 -36.26 11.57 38.72
C PRO A 991 -35.34 12.69 38.17
N LEU A 992 -34.23 12.98 38.85
CA LEU A 992 -33.33 14.10 38.52
C LEU A 992 -32.25 13.73 37.49
N PRO A 993 -31.93 14.62 36.53
CA PRO A 993 -30.65 14.64 35.85
C PRO A 993 -29.61 15.50 36.60
N SER A 994 -28.40 15.52 36.05
CA SER A 994 -27.23 16.34 36.41
C SER A 994 -27.51 17.87 36.38
N SER A 995 -26.68 18.74 36.96
CA SER A 995 -25.32 18.97 36.46
C SER A 995 -24.53 20.06 37.22
N SER A 996 -23.26 20.19 36.80
CA SER A 996 -22.36 21.37 36.89
C SER A 996 -21.81 21.83 38.26
N SER A 997 -20.56 21.41 38.48
CA SER A 997 -19.41 22.25 38.85
C SER A 997 -19.34 23.01 40.18
N THR A 998 -18.21 22.82 40.88
CA THR A 998 -17.39 23.96 41.30
C THR A 998 -15.88 23.62 41.28
N THR A 999 -15.06 24.68 41.21
CA THR A 999 -13.61 24.74 41.53
C THR A 999 -12.63 23.85 40.74
N THR A 1000 -11.84 24.52 39.90
CA THR A 1000 -10.61 24.01 39.27
C THR A 1000 -9.41 24.13 40.21
N ASN A 1001 -8.39 23.27 40.02
CA ASN A 1001 -7.02 23.53 40.46
C ASN A 1001 -6.04 22.90 39.47
N ALA A 1002 -5.23 23.74 38.82
CA ALA A 1002 -4.12 23.30 37.97
C ALA A 1002 -2.82 23.83 38.58
N MET A 1003 -1.99 22.92 39.08
CA MET A 1003 -0.57 23.18 39.30
C MET A 1003 0.21 22.56 38.16
N SER A 1004 1.10 23.33 37.55
CA SER A 1004 2.14 22.81 36.67
C SER A 1004 3.44 23.52 37.00
N MET A 1005 4.49 22.73 37.26
CA MET A 1005 5.86 23.19 37.30
C MET A 1005 6.56 22.79 36.00
N ASN A 1006 7.55 23.60 35.66
CA ASN A 1006 8.75 23.32 34.87
C ASN A 1006 9.12 21.83 34.62
N SER A 1007 9.78 21.45 33.53
CA SER A 1007 9.99 22.05 32.20
C SER A 1007 10.98 21.15 31.43
N THR A 1008 10.78 20.99 30.11
CA THR A 1008 11.84 20.59 29.13
C THR A 1008 12.52 19.20 29.40
N PRO A 1009 13.42 18.66 28.52
CA PRO A 1009 14.03 19.25 27.33
C PRO A 1009 14.03 18.42 26.02
N THR A 1010 14.53 19.08 24.97
CA THR A 1010 15.22 18.52 23.78
C THR A 1010 14.54 17.42 22.96
N ALA A 1011 13.89 17.86 21.87
CA ALA A 1011 14.29 17.33 20.57
C ALA A 1011 15.71 17.83 20.22
N VAL A 1012 16.47 17.06 19.43
CA VAL A 1012 17.71 17.54 18.80
C VAL A 1012 17.45 17.79 17.33
N THR A 1013 17.25 19.06 16.96
CA THR A 1013 17.22 19.52 15.56
C THR A 1013 17.69 20.95 15.46
N THR A 1014 18.79 21.19 14.75
CA THR A 1014 19.11 22.42 14.00
C THR A 1014 20.41 22.23 13.22
N PRO A 1015 20.68 23.00 12.14
CA PRO A 1015 19.77 23.85 11.38
C PRO A 1015 19.78 23.56 9.86
N MET A 1016 18.71 23.94 9.15
CA MET A 1016 18.82 24.40 7.77
C MET A 1016 17.93 25.63 7.54
N VAL A 1017 18.50 26.61 6.83
CA VAL A 1017 17.85 27.81 6.27
C VAL A 1017 18.65 28.19 5.00
N PRO A 1018 18.05 28.86 3.99
CA PRO A 1018 18.03 28.26 2.65
C PRO A 1018 18.44 29.24 1.51
N SER A 1019 17.96 28.94 0.29
CA SER A 1019 18.14 29.65 -1.00
C SER A 1019 19.48 29.40 -1.74
N GLY A 1020 19.51 29.31 -3.08
CA GLY A 1020 18.40 29.22 -4.03
C GLY A 1020 18.82 29.23 -5.51
N PHE A 1021 17.94 28.73 -6.41
CA PHE A 1021 17.91 28.89 -7.89
C PHE A 1021 19.18 28.65 -8.76
N SER A 1022 19.15 27.62 -9.63
CA SER A 1022 19.21 27.73 -11.11
C SER A 1022 19.28 26.34 -11.81
N GLN A 1023 19.31 26.30 -13.16
CA GLN A 1023 19.16 25.08 -14.00
C GLN A 1023 20.47 24.63 -14.73
N PRO A 1024 20.57 23.35 -15.18
CA PRO A 1024 21.63 22.79 -16.07
C PRO A 1024 21.44 23.22 -17.56
N PRO A 1025 22.30 22.89 -18.57
CA PRO A 1025 23.31 21.80 -18.74
C PRO A 1025 24.69 22.34 -19.26
N PRO A 1026 25.58 21.68 -20.08
CA PRO A 1026 25.77 20.28 -20.54
C PRO A 1026 27.22 19.71 -20.29
N PRO A 1027 27.64 18.52 -20.80
CA PRO A 1027 28.90 17.83 -20.39
C PRO A 1027 30.03 17.67 -21.46
N MET A 1028 31.18 17.10 -21.03
CA MET A 1028 32.35 16.56 -21.80
C MET A 1028 33.38 17.57 -22.36
N PRO A 1029 34.66 17.19 -22.72
CA PRO A 1029 35.32 15.85 -22.73
C PRO A 1029 36.76 15.76 -22.13
N THR A 1030 37.40 14.57 -22.24
CA THR A 1030 38.87 14.24 -22.12
C THR A 1030 39.59 14.46 -20.77
N SER A 1031 40.59 13.66 -20.32
CA SER A 1031 41.19 12.33 -20.67
C SER A 1031 42.05 11.86 -19.44
N GLY A 1032 42.82 10.75 -19.36
CA GLY A 1032 43.23 9.67 -20.29
C GLY A 1032 44.27 8.71 -19.62
N PHE A 1033 44.83 7.75 -20.39
CA PHE A 1033 45.83 6.69 -20.00
C PHE A 1033 45.38 5.61 -18.97
N SER A 1034 46.05 4.45 -18.84
CA SER A 1034 46.31 3.39 -19.85
C SER A 1034 46.68 2.05 -19.16
N LEU A 1035 46.24 0.91 -19.70
CA LEU A 1035 46.84 -0.43 -19.49
C LEU A 1035 48.03 -0.62 -20.49
N PRO A 1036 48.88 -1.68 -20.48
CA PRO A 1036 48.72 -3.09 -20.03
C PRO A 1036 50.02 -3.68 -19.37
N PRO A 1037 50.52 -4.91 -19.64
CA PRO A 1037 49.97 -6.29 -19.59
C PRO A 1037 50.65 -7.20 -18.50
N PRO A 1038 50.27 -8.49 -18.33
CA PRO A 1038 50.84 -9.39 -17.30
C PRO A 1038 51.98 -10.33 -17.80
N THR A 1039 52.72 -10.95 -16.87
CA THR A 1039 53.65 -12.07 -17.13
C THR A 1039 53.77 -12.99 -15.89
N ALA A 1040 54.37 -14.18 -16.03
CA ALA A 1040 54.29 -15.27 -15.03
C ALA A 1040 55.68 -15.83 -14.60
N ALA A 1041 55.63 -16.79 -13.66
CA ALA A 1041 56.61 -17.87 -13.37
C ALA A 1041 57.38 -17.85 -12.01
N ALA A 1042 57.23 -18.99 -11.31
CA ALA A 1042 58.30 -19.80 -10.68
C ALA A 1042 59.04 -19.37 -9.38
N ALA A 1043 58.59 -19.96 -8.27
CA ALA A 1043 59.26 -21.10 -7.59
C ALA A 1043 60.05 -20.93 -6.26
N VAL A 1044 60.19 -22.10 -5.59
CA VAL A 1044 61.09 -22.51 -4.49
C VAL A 1044 60.85 -21.96 -3.06
N ALA A 1045 60.20 -22.80 -2.23
CA ALA A 1045 60.78 -23.36 -0.99
C ALA A 1045 59.89 -24.52 -0.47
N ALA A 1046 60.45 -25.54 0.19
CA ALA A 1046 59.71 -26.70 0.67
C ALA A 1046 60.36 -27.35 1.91
N SER A 1047 59.54 -27.97 2.78
CA SER A 1047 59.90 -29.16 3.58
C SER A 1047 58.73 -29.62 4.49
N THR A 1048 58.65 -30.84 5.02
CA THR A 1048 58.92 -32.20 4.49
C THR A 1048 58.21 -33.19 5.45
N ILE A 1049 57.53 -34.22 4.91
CA ILE A 1049 57.00 -35.36 5.68
C ILE A 1049 57.85 -36.60 5.37
N PRO A 1050 58.32 -37.38 6.36
CA PRO A 1050 58.81 -38.75 6.15
C PRO A 1050 57.65 -39.77 6.15
N GLN A 1051 57.67 -40.72 5.21
CA GLN A 1051 56.74 -41.87 5.17
C GLN A 1051 57.41 -43.17 5.61
N GLY A 1052 56.61 -44.19 5.95
CA GLY A 1052 57.02 -45.60 6.07
C GLY A 1052 55.80 -46.53 5.84
N PRO A 1053 55.92 -47.69 5.16
CA PRO A 1053 54.82 -48.16 4.30
C PRO A 1053 54.35 -49.62 4.67
N PRO A 1054 53.84 -50.52 3.79
CA PRO A 1054 52.57 -51.22 4.09
C PRO A 1054 52.63 -52.77 4.08
N THR A 1055 51.57 -53.43 4.58
CA THR A 1055 51.33 -54.87 4.38
C THR A 1055 49.83 -55.21 4.41
N SER A 1056 49.46 -56.34 3.80
CA SER A 1056 48.09 -56.86 3.68
C SER A 1056 47.86 -58.10 4.55
N MET A 1057 46.60 -58.38 4.94
CA MET A 1057 45.91 -59.69 4.82
C MET A 1057 44.61 -59.81 5.69
N VAL A 1058 43.50 -60.22 5.03
CA VAL A 1058 42.60 -61.36 5.34
C VAL A 1058 41.85 -61.49 6.71
N THR A 1059 40.64 -62.09 6.63
CA THR A 1059 39.78 -62.73 7.68
C THR A 1059 38.92 -61.90 8.66
N SER A 1060 37.60 -61.93 8.37
CA SER A 1060 36.44 -62.24 9.24
C SER A 1060 36.54 -62.29 10.79
N GLY A 1061 35.52 -61.72 11.46
CA GLY A 1061 35.14 -62.06 12.85
C GLY A 1061 33.74 -61.54 13.23
N PHE A 1062 32.89 -62.39 13.82
CA PHE A 1062 31.53 -62.06 14.31
C PHE A 1062 31.54 -61.62 15.79
N SER A 1063 30.72 -60.63 16.16
CA SER A 1063 30.00 -60.63 17.45
C SER A 1063 28.80 -59.65 17.49
N GLN A 1064 27.62 -60.18 17.85
CA GLN A 1064 26.50 -59.45 18.47
C GLN A 1064 26.60 -59.64 20.01
N PRO A 1065 25.97 -58.79 20.87
CA PRO A 1065 24.56 -58.97 21.28
C PRO A 1065 23.84 -57.60 21.62
N PRO A 1066 22.68 -57.52 22.33
CA PRO A 1066 21.40 -57.36 21.63
C PRO A 1066 20.50 -56.25 22.29
N PRO A 1067 19.13 -56.25 22.37
CA PRO A 1067 18.39 -55.05 21.94
C PRO A 1067 17.29 -54.47 22.90
N ALA A 1068 16.83 -53.26 22.52
CA ALA A 1068 15.46 -52.70 22.63
C ALA A 1068 14.70 -52.59 23.97
N LEU A 1069 14.37 -51.34 24.34
CA LEU A 1069 13.13 -50.86 25.02
C LEU A 1069 13.20 -49.31 25.14
N GLY A 1070 12.20 -48.49 24.81
CA GLY A 1070 10.96 -48.73 24.06
C GLY A 1070 9.98 -47.55 24.19
N THR A 1071 9.57 -46.91 23.09
CA THR A 1071 8.53 -45.86 23.07
C THR A 1071 7.67 -45.96 21.81
N MET A 1072 6.35 -46.05 21.96
CA MET A 1072 5.40 -46.11 20.83
C MET A 1072 5.28 -44.75 20.11
N PRO A 1073 5.18 -44.72 18.77
CA PRO A 1073 4.68 -43.55 18.05
C PRO A 1073 3.15 -43.39 18.24
N PRO A 1074 2.60 -42.17 18.11
CA PRO A 1074 1.16 -41.95 18.19
C PRO A 1074 0.41 -42.52 16.98
N VAL A 1075 -0.80 -43.02 17.21
CA VAL A 1075 -1.69 -43.57 16.17
C VAL A 1075 -2.28 -42.46 15.31
N LEU A 1076 -2.22 -42.63 13.99
CA LEU A 1076 -2.91 -41.79 13.01
C LEU A 1076 -4.43 -42.10 12.98
N PRO A 1077 -5.31 -41.08 12.99
CA PRO A 1077 -6.66 -41.25 12.46
C PRO A 1077 -6.63 -41.34 10.92
N PRO A 1078 -7.57 -42.05 10.29
CA PRO A 1078 -7.62 -42.23 8.84
C PRO A 1078 -7.97 -40.94 8.08
N PRO A 1079 -7.65 -40.84 6.77
CA PRO A 1079 -7.88 -39.63 6.00
C PRO A 1079 -9.37 -39.37 5.72
N PRO A 1080 -9.85 -38.12 5.82
CA PRO A 1080 -11.11 -37.74 5.18
C PRO A 1080 -10.96 -37.83 3.66
N GLN A 1081 -11.92 -38.47 2.99
CA GLN A 1081 -11.88 -38.66 1.54
C GLN A 1081 -11.93 -37.34 0.77
N MET A 1082 -11.42 -37.38 -0.46
CA MET A 1082 -11.39 -36.24 -1.38
C MET A 1082 -12.80 -35.71 -1.68
N MET A 1083 -13.08 -34.48 -1.24
CA MET A 1083 -13.82 -33.56 -2.10
C MET A 1083 -12.78 -32.73 -2.86
N MET A 1084 -12.60 -33.05 -4.15
CA MET A 1084 -11.80 -32.20 -5.03
C MET A 1084 -12.50 -30.84 -5.17
N PRO A 1085 -11.83 -29.70 -4.93
CA PRO A 1085 -12.35 -28.42 -5.40
C PRO A 1085 -12.38 -28.46 -6.92
N PRO A 1086 -13.49 -28.05 -7.59
CA PRO A 1086 -13.55 -28.06 -9.04
C PRO A 1086 -12.49 -27.10 -9.61
N ALA A 1087 -11.70 -27.58 -10.57
CA ALA A 1087 -10.48 -26.92 -11.04
C ALA A 1087 -10.69 -25.57 -11.77
N ASN A 1088 -11.93 -25.12 -11.93
CA ASN A 1088 -12.31 -23.97 -12.74
C ASN A 1088 -12.69 -22.76 -11.88
N PHE A 1089 -11.74 -21.84 -11.70
CA PHE A 1089 -12.01 -20.47 -11.21
C PHE A 1089 -13.09 -19.77 -12.07
N PHE A 1090 -13.13 -20.06 -13.37
CA PHE A 1090 -14.19 -19.64 -14.30
C PHE A 1090 -15.59 -20.20 -13.96
N ALA A 1091 -15.69 -21.43 -13.46
CA ALA A 1091 -16.96 -22.02 -13.04
C ALA A 1091 -17.46 -21.35 -11.75
N TYR A 1092 -16.55 -21.04 -10.82
CA TYR A 1092 -16.89 -20.24 -9.64
C TYR A 1092 -17.38 -18.84 -10.02
N PHE A 1093 -16.74 -18.19 -11.01
CA PHE A 1093 -17.20 -16.89 -11.53
C PHE A 1093 -18.59 -16.95 -12.18
N GLN A 1094 -18.88 -17.98 -12.99
CA GLN A 1094 -20.23 -18.19 -13.54
C GLN A 1094 -21.27 -18.50 -12.46
N GLN A 1095 -20.96 -19.36 -11.49
CA GLN A 1095 -21.86 -19.64 -10.36
C GLN A 1095 -22.12 -18.40 -9.51
N TYR A 1096 -21.10 -17.56 -9.27
CA TYR A 1096 -21.23 -16.29 -8.56
C TYR A 1096 -22.13 -15.30 -9.31
N GLN A 1097 -21.96 -15.17 -10.63
CA GLN A 1097 -22.86 -14.36 -11.46
C GLN A 1097 -24.29 -14.91 -11.49
N GLN A 1098 -24.47 -16.23 -11.57
CA GLN A 1098 -25.80 -16.87 -11.53
C GLN A 1098 -26.47 -16.68 -10.16
N GLN A 1099 -25.74 -16.81 -9.04
CA GLN A 1099 -26.28 -16.56 -7.70
C GLN A 1099 -26.70 -15.09 -7.52
N GLN A 1100 -25.91 -14.13 -7.99
CA GLN A 1100 -26.31 -12.71 -7.95
C GLN A 1100 -27.49 -12.40 -8.89
N GLN A 1101 -27.57 -13.03 -10.06
CA GLN A 1101 -28.74 -12.88 -10.95
C GLN A 1101 -30.01 -13.52 -10.37
N GLN A 1102 -29.91 -14.68 -9.70
CA GLN A 1102 -31.04 -15.30 -9.01
C GLN A 1102 -31.50 -14.46 -7.81
N GLN A 1103 -30.58 -13.88 -7.05
CA GLN A 1103 -30.93 -12.91 -5.99
C GLN A 1103 -31.63 -11.67 -6.58
N GLN A 1104 -31.21 -11.16 -7.74
CA GLN A 1104 -31.88 -10.07 -8.45
C GLN A 1104 -33.19 -10.47 -9.17
N GLN A 1105 -33.63 -11.73 -9.09
CA GLN A 1105 -34.93 -12.20 -9.56
C GLN A 1105 -35.88 -12.60 -8.42
N MET A 1106 -35.41 -12.53 -7.17
CA MET A 1106 -36.17 -12.81 -5.94
C MET A 1106 -36.54 -11.52 -5.16
N TYR A 1107 -36.24 -10.36 -5.73
CA TYR A 1107 -36.55 -9.00 -5.24
C TYR A 1107 -37.10 -8.12 -6.38
#